data_AF-M7BLX8-F1
#
_entry.id   AF-M7BLX8-F1
#
_cell.length_a   1.000
_cell.length_b   1.000
_cell.length_c   1.000
_cell.angle_alpha   90.00
_cell.angle_beta   90.00
_cell.angle_gamma   90.00
#
_symmetry.space_group_name_H-M   'P 1'
#
loop_
_entity.id
_entity.type
_entity.pdbx_description
1 polymer ?
#
loop_
_entity_poly.entity_id
_entity_poly.type
_entity_poly.pdbx_seq_one_letter_code
_entity_poly.pdbx_strand_id
1 'polypeptide(L)'
;MVINGRVYLYIFVAGEEEWLPVQGIDSLVTELSNTHCCYPGQDPDCQAISMTIFAYETGHSASKSHIFLSEDGGYTFTPLKLSPEVHGVLLGVYNFVSLSQIGILINHTQSGREGKRGGAYFTYTGGNMSNMYSHISMGFHLKSTGGPDVRSIQHPRLWGFTILWTKDTLLISSNNGLLVEPVTVQPSQVPPRTSHSFPGSGLCHVVTSNSEIAVLTQDHQLFHGSLDMVSRTMVHIGENGHQKGLCNAVLMFDKVGMLTVLSPVPTNSSSAYNFQKCTFNVQWLLMDIWPFLQECPVEILKGHFHNKIHYIDMQQKLNLSAMFVPKPGTGAFPVVTVSNPHVLAFEAKITEGGYTHDRNTKYSLHMQLLQQCFSGMADPHFSDTFPSGGMSVLTVDIPNKGACCIDMHPLSALIKVGCPPTKHIKVFKNTTACSKGLFNQGTLQDNFTYSISHNLYDPNFLATPQLGQSDLEVLYEYNELGCPVLLYYDTPWLPVLELWENNTFVEYVSADFVVFEVNGMYNYDYLLTAAEANCISQPQNWTALIQKQDSPNPHTAWSRMNYESCKNHDGPKLVSPSAKYQILAQNKKNKITFSHYNGFYIFKVIVVDKLYSYCELSATVSVYVTGALPKTFLHAWTMLTAFLTIILIAILMGYLLHKLSLMKKSPKVKVF
;
A
#
# COMPACT_ATOMS: atom_id res chain seq x y z
N MET A 1 1.40 -7.62 -24.88
CA MET A 1 1.87 -7.16 -26.21
C MET A 1 0.70 -6.58 -26.99
N VAL A 2 0.93 -5.59 -27.86
CA VAL A 2 -0.10 -5.05 -28.76
C VAL A 2 0.11 -5.62 -30.16
N ILE A 3 -0.92 -6.23 -30.75
CA ILE A 3 -0.90 -6.79 -32.10
C ILE A 3 -2.15 -6.29 -32.84
N ASN A 4 -1.97 -5.56 -33.93
CA ASN A 4 -3.06 -4.97 -34.73
C ASN A 4 -4.10 -4.20 -33.88
N GLY A 5 -3.62 -3.43 -32.90
CA GLY A 5 -4.47 -2.63 -32.02
C GLY A 5 -5.15 -3.37 -30.88
N ARG A 6 -4.90 -4.68 -30.73
CA ARG A 6 -5.43 -5.51 -29.64
C ARG A 6 -4.33 -5.95 -28.69
N VAL A 7 -4.67 -6.05 -27.41
CA VAL A 7 -3.71 -6.47 -26.38
C VAL A 7 -3.82 -7.97 -26.13
N TYR A 8 -2.67 -8.63 -26.10
CA TYR A 8 -2.53 -10.05 -25.78
C TYR A 8 -1.56 -10.25 -24.63
N LEU A 9 -1.91 -11.16 -23.74
CA LEU A 9 -1.03 -11.70 -22.72
C LEU A 9 -0.24 -12.86 -23.33
N TYR A 10 1.08 -12.87 -23.14
CA TYR A 10 1.95 -13.97 -23.52
C TYR A 10 2.37 -14.71 -22.25
N ILE A 11 2.03 -15.99 -22.18
CA ILE A 11 2.36 -16.86 -21.06
C ILE A 11 3.33 -17.92 -21.57
N PHE A 12 4.46 -18.04 -20.88
CA PHE A 12 5.44 -19.09 -21.10
C PHE A 12 5.59 -19.91 -19.83
N VAL A 13 4.98 -21.08 -19.78
CA VAL A 13 5.02 -21.98 -18.62
C VAL A 13 5.43 -23.37 -19.08
N ALA A 14 6.49 -23.90 -18.48
CA ALA A 14 6.97 -25.28 -18.72
C ALA A 14 7.23 -25.64 -20.20
N GLY A 15 7.57 -24.67 -21.04
CA GLY A 15 7.83 -24.88 -22.47
C GLY A 15 6.59 -24.81 -23.37
N GLU A 16 5.41 -24.55 -22.81
CA GLU A 16 4.20 -24.24 -23.56
C GLU A 16 4.07 -22.71 -23.71
N GLU A 17 3.74 -22.29 -24.94
CA GLU A 17 3.51 -20.90 -25.32
C GLU A 17 2.01 -20.68 -25.52
N GLU A 18 1.42 -19.80 -24.72
CA GLU A 18 0.02 -19.44 -24.86
C GLU A 18 -0.14 -17.93 -25.05
N TRP A 19 -1.00 -17.56 -26.00
CA TRP A 19 -1.40 -16.18 -26.27
C TRP A 19 -2.88 -16.02 -25.94
N LEU A 20 -3.17 -15.24 -24.89
CA LEU A 20 -4.53 -14.99 -24.44
C LEU A 20 -4.97 -13.56 -24.78
N PRO A 21 -6.14 -13.35 -25.40
CA PRO A 21 -6.70 -12.01 -25.50
C PRO A 21 -7.09 -11.50 -24.11
N VAL A 22 -6.74 -10.26 -23.81
CA VAL A 22 -7.05 -9.66 -22.49
C VAL A 22 -8.52 -9.24 -22.42
N GLN A 23 -9.06 -9.15 -21.20
CA GLN A 23 -10.45 -8.73 -20.97
C GLN A 23 -10.53 -7.24 -20.62
N GLY A 24 -11.62 -6.58 -21.01
CA GLY A 24 -11.93 -5.19 -20.59
C GLY A 24 -11.41 -4.07 -21.48
N ILE A 25 -10.78 -4.41 -22.62
CA ILE A 25 -10.40 -3.45 -23.66
C ILE A 25 -11.39 -3.56 -24.83
N ASP A 26 -12.12 -2.49 -25.08
CA ASP A 26 -13.17 -2.41 -26.12
C ASP A 26 -12.78 -1.53 -27.32
N SER A 27 -11.63 -0.86 -27.26
CA SER A 27 -11.12 0.03 -28.30
C SER A 27 -9.69 -0.31 -28.74
N LEU A 28 -9.21 0.38 -29.78
CA LEU A 28 -7.85 0.18 -30.29
C LEU A 28 -6.82 0.77 -29.32
N VAL A 29 -5.75 0.02 -29.09
CA VAL A 29 -4.60 0.41 -28.26
C VAL A 29 -3.36 0.50 -29.14
N THR A 30 -2.54 1.54 -28.96
CA THR A 30 -1.25 1.66 -29.68
C THR A 30 -0.07 1.32 -28.79
N GLU A 31 -0.15 1.67 -27.51
CA GLU A 31 0.99 1.61 -26.59
C GLU A 31 0.63 0.92 -25.27
N LEU A 32 1.66 0.33 -24.65
CA LEU A 32 1.61 -0.20 -23.28
C LEU A 32 2.70 0.47 -22.47
N SER A 33 2.40 0.80 -21.21
CA SER A 33 3.43 1.21 -20.26
C SER A 33 3.28 0.48 -18.94
N ASN A 34 4.42 0.20 -18.32
CA ASN A 34 4.50 -0.42 -17.01
C ASN A 34 5.74 0.09 -16.28
N THR A 35 5.75 -0.06 -14.96
CA THR A 35 6.95 0.19 -14.16
C THR A 35 7.28 -1.08 -13.38
N HIS A 36 8.40 -1.70 -13.70
CA HIS A 36 8.79 -2.93 -13.02
C HIS A 36 9.58 -2.63 -11.75
N CYS A 37 9.17 -3.24 -10.63
CA CYS A 37 9.90 -3.15 -9.38
C CYS A 37 10.87 -4.33 -9.23
N CYS A 38 12.17 -4.02 -9.24
CA CYS A 38 13.25 -5.01 -9.23
C CYS A 38 13.95 -5.14 -7.87
N TYR A 39 13.29 -4.79 -6.77
CA TYR A 39 13.90 -4.90 -5.45
C TYR A 39 13.97 -6.36 -4.97
N PRO A 40 15.07 -6.75 -4.28
CA PRO A 40 15.26 -8.11 -3.80
C PRO A 40 14.28 -8.42 -2.66
N GLY A 41 13.48 -9.48 -2.83
CA GLY A 41 12.48 -9.94 -1.85
C GLY A 41 11.09 -10.03 -2.46
N GLN A 42 10.24 -10.91 -1.94
CA GLN A 42 8.82 -10.98 -2.31
C GLN A 42 8.03 -9.92 -1.51
N ASP A 43 8.38 -8.64 -1.73
CA ASP A 43 7.65 -7.54 -1.11
C ASP A 43 6.32 -7.32 -1.86
N PRO A 44 5.18 -7.30 -1.14
CA PRO A 44 3.86 -7.23 -1.78
C PRO A 44 3.60 -5.90 -2.51
N ASP A 45 4.12 -4.77 -2.02
CA ASP A 45 3.99 -3.49 -2.73
C ASP A 45 4.83 -3.51 -4.01
N CYS A 46 6.03 -4.11 -3.98
CA CYS A 46 6.86 -4.28 -5.17
C CYS A 46 6.17 -5.15 -6.24
N GLN A 47 5.50 -6.22 -5.80
CA GLN A 47 4.70 -7.06 -6.69
C GLN A 47 3.53 -6.27 -7.28
N ALA A 48 2.75 -5.55 -6.46
CA ALA A 48 1.63 -4.74 -6.91
C ALA A 48 2.05 -3.68 -7.95
N ILE A 49 3.17 -3.00 -7.72
CA ILE A 49 3.74 -2.06 -8.69
C ILE A 49 4.02 -2.74 -10.04
N SER A 50 4.62 -3.93 -10.00
CA SER A 50 4.95 -4.68 -11.22
C SER A 50 3.73 -5.21 -11.96
N MET A 51 2.62 -5.42 -11.26
CA MET A 51 1.33 -5.84 -11.82
C MET A 51 0.53 -4.69 -12.44
N THR A 52 0.95 -3.44 -12.22
CA THR A 52 0.27 -2.26 -12.77
C THR A 52 0.69 -2.03 -14.22
N ILE A 53 -0.27 -2.13 -15.14
CA ILE A 53 -0.05 -1.94 -16.59
C ILE A 53 -1.09 -0.96 -17.14
N PHE A 54 -0.63 0.00 -17.96
CA PHE A 54 -1.48 0.89 -18.72
C PHE A 54 -1.51 0.48 -20.18
N ALA A 55 -2.70 0.55 -20.78
CA ALA A 55 -2.91 0.40 -22.21
C ALA A 55 -3.63 1.64 -22.73
N TYR A 56 -3.11 2.27 -23.78
CA TYR A 56 -3.66 3.53 -24.28
C TYR A 56 -3.41 3.77 -25.76
N GLU A 57 -4.20 4.69 -26.33
CA GLU A 57 -4.07 5.16 -27.71
C GLU A 57 -3.41 6.54 -27.75
N THR A 58 -2.29 6.67 -28.46
CA THR A 58 -1.57 7.93 -28.65
C THR A 58 -2.03 8.70 -29.89
N GLY A 59 -1.75 10.00 -29.95
CA GLY A 59 -2.00 10.81 -31.16
C GLY A 59 -3.41 11.43 -31.27
N HIS A 60 -4.33 11.07 -30.36
CA HIS A 60 -5.65 11.67 -30.26
C HIS A 60 -5.73 12.74 -29.16
N SER A 61 -6.82 13.51 -29.15
CA SER A 61 -7.12 14.45 -28.06
C SER A 61 -7.15 13.69 -26.73
N ALA A 62 -6.42 14.16 -25.72
CA ALA A 62 -6.34 13.50 -24.42
C ALA A 62 -7.72 13.24 -23.80
N SER A 63 -8.64 14.21 -23.88
CA SER A 63 -10.04 14.07 -23.43
C SER A 63 -10.88 13.02 -24.16
N LYS A 64 -10.44 12.55 -25.34
CA LYS A 64 -11.12 11.53 -26.15
C LYS A 64 -10.33 10.23 -26.24
N SER A 65 -9.12 10.19 -25.69
CA SER A 65 -8.24 9.02 -25.78
C SER A 65 -8.72 7.95 -24.80
N HIS A 66 -8.68 6.70 -25.26
CA HIS A 66 -9.01 5.56 -24.41
C HIS A 66 -7.77 5.16 -23.62
N ILE A 67 -7.89 5.15 -22.30
CA ILE A 67 -6.84 4.69 -21.37
C ILE A 67 -7.45 3.59 -20.53
N PHE A 68 -6.72 2.50 -20.37
CA PHE A 68 -7.11 1.35 -19.57
C PHE A 68 -6.02 1.04 -18.54
N LEU A 69 -6.45 0.65 -17.35
CA LEU A 69 -5.60 0.26 -16.23
C LEU A 69 -5.84 -1.21 -15.89
N SER A 70 -4.76 -1.96 -15.75
CA SER A 70 -4.74 -3.31 -15.18
C SER A 70 -3.90 -3.29 -13.90
N GLU A 71 -4.40 -3.95 -12.86
CA GLU A 71 -3.71 -4.12 -11.56
C GLU A 71 -3.34 -5.58 -11.28
N ASP A 72 -3.63 -6.49 -12.21
CA ASP A 72 -3.43 -7.93 -12.09
C ASP A 72 -2.32 -8.47 -13.01
N GLY A 73 -1.51 -7.59 -13.61
CA GLY A 73 -0.45 -7.99 -14.54
C GLY A 73 -0.90 -8.13 -15.99
N GLY A 74 -2.06 -7.57 -16.34
CA GLY A 74 -2.56 -7.50 -17.72
C GLY A 74 -3.60 -8.57 -18.08
N TYR A 75 -4.21 -9.25 -17.10
CA TYR A 75 -5.30 -10.19 -17.37
C TYR A 75 -6.61 -9.45 -17.62
N THR A 76 -6.91 -8.47 -16.76
CA THR A 76 -8.11 -7.64 -16.87
C THR A 76 -7.77 -6.16 -16.86
N PHE A 77 -8.53 -5.40 -17.65
CA PHE A 77 -8.37 -3.97 -17.81
C PHE A 77 -9.67 -3.24 -17.48
N THR A 78 -9.54 -2.08 -16.84
CA THR A 78 -10.65 -1.19 -16.54
C THR A 78 -10.44 0.18 -17.20
N PRO A 79 -11.48 0.83 -17.73
CA PRO A 79 -11.33 2.11 -18.40
C PRO A 79 -11.06 3.24 -17.39
N LEU A 80 -10.00 4.01 -17.63
CA LEU A 80 -9.63 5.20 -16.87
C LEU A 80 -10.04 6.45 -17.65
N LYS A 81 -11.03 7.19 -17.14
CA LYS A 81 -11.51 8.43 -17.78
C LYS A 81 -10.74 9.65 -17.30
N LEU A 82 -10.20 10.42 -18.24
CA LEU A 82 -9.58 11.71 -17.97
C LEU A 82 -10.64 12.81 -17.80
N SER A 83 -10.30 13.85 -17.03
CA SER A 83 -11.15 15.05 -16.94
C SER A 83 -11.32 15.69 -18.32
N PRO A 84 -12.55 16.13 -18.68
CA PRO A 84 -12.80 16.77 -19.97
C PRO A 84 -12.05 18.10 -20.16
N GLU A 85 -11.52 18.69 -19.08
CA GLU A 85 -10.72 19.92 -19.08
C GLU A 85 -9.30 19.71 -19.62
N VAL A 86 -8.87 18.46 -19.79
CA VAL A 86 -7.53 18.13 -20.26
C VAL A 86 -7.46 18.31 -21.79
N HIS A 87 -6.78 19.37 -22.22
CA HIS A 87 -6.62 19.73 -23.63
C HIS A 87 -5.21 19.41 -24.14
N GLY A 88 -5.14 18.86 -25.37
CA GLY A 88 -3.89 18.53 -26.07
C GLY A 88 -3.90 17.10 -26.61
N VAL A 89 -2.78 16.68 -27.18
CA VAL A 89 -2.60 15.33 -27.75
C VAL A 89 -1.93 14.42 -26.73
N LEU A 90 -2.49 13.24 -26.49
CA LEU A 90 -1.91 12.24 -25.60
C LEU A 90 -0.65 11.62 -26.24
N LEU A 91 0.46 11.67 -25.51
CA LEU A 91 1.74 11.10 -25.92
C LEU A 91 2.18 9.89 -25.08
N GLY A 92 1.74 9.80 -23.83
CA GLY A 92 2.10 8.67 -22.96
C GLY A 92 1.45 8.72 -21.59
N VAL A 93 1.39 7.57 -20.93
CA VAL A 93 0.88 7.40 -19.56
C VAL A 93 1.95 6.70 -18.74
N TYR A 94 2.19 7.17 -17.52
CA TYR A 94 3.33 6.78 -16.69
C TYR A 94 2.89 6.52 -15.25
N ASN A 95 3.36 5.43 -14.66
CA ASN A 95 3.17 5.19 -13.23
C ASN A 95 4.31 5.88 -12.45
N PHE A 96 4.06 7.04 -11.86
CA PHE A 96 5.03 7.70 -11.00
C PHE A 96 4.85 7.22 -9.56
N VAL A 97 5.29 5.99 -9.31
CA VAL A 97 5.21 5.34 -7.99
C VAL A 97 5.81 6.21 -6.90
N SER A 98 6.92 6.89 -7.16
CA SER A 98 7.57 7.78 -6.17
C SER A 98 6.78 9.04 -5.81
N LEU A 99 5.70 9.35 -6.54
CA LEU A 99 4.72 10.40 -6.22
C LEU A 99 3.35 9.82 -5.83
N SER A 100 3.14 8.50 -5.95
CA SER A 100 1.81 7.87 -5.85
C SER A 100 0.78 8.46 -6.81
N GLN A 101 1.22 8.80 -8.01
CA GLN A 101 0.41 9.48 -9.02
C GLN A 101 0.63 8.86 -10.41
N ILE A 102 -0.39 9.01 -11.25
CA ILE A 102 -0.33 8.69 -12.67
C ILE A 102 0.07 9.97 -13.39
N GLY A 103 1.15 9.92 -14.16
CA GLY A 103 1.59 11.02 -15.02
C GLY A 103 1.10 10.82 -16.44
N ILE A 104 0.47 11.84 -17.01
CA ILE A 104 -0.03 11.81 -18.38
C ILE A 104 0.74 12.86 -19.18
N LEU A 105 1.48 12.41 -20.18
CA LEU A 105 2.26 13.27 -21.07
C LEU A 105 1.39 13.78 -22.21
N ILE A 106 1.26 15.11 -22.29
CA ILE A 106 0.39 15.79 -23.23
C ILE A 106 1.19 16.80 -24.02
N ASN A 107 0.89 16.93 -25.32
CA ASN A 107 1.42 18.00 -26.15
C ASN A 107 0.34 19.02 -26.51
N HIS A 108 0.56 20.28 -26.16
CA HIS A 108 -0.33 21.38 -26.50
C HIS A 108 0.15 22.12 -27.74
N THR A 109 -0.61 22.00 -28.83
CA THR A 109 -0.28 22.57 -30.13
C THR A 109 -0.74 24.02 -30.31
N GLN A 110 -1.62 24.54 -29.44
CA GLN A 110 -2.12 25.92 -29.54
C GLN A 110 -1.42 26.86 -28.56
N SER A 111 -0.95 28.02 -29.05
CA SER A 111 -0.56 29.16 -28.21
C SER A 111 -1.84 29.81 -27.66
N GLY A 112 -2.13 29.67 -26.37
CA GLY A 112 -3.27 30.34 -25.74
C GLY A 112 -3.10 31.86 -25.72
N ARG A 113 -4.21 32.61 -25.72
CA ARG A 113 -4.27 34.08 -25.63
C ARG A 113 -3.66 34.67 -24.34
N GLU A 114 -3.23 33.83 -23.39
CA GLU A 114 -2.65 34.21 -22.10
C GLU A 114 -1.19 33.75 -21.93
N GLY A 115 -0.34 33.96 -22.93
CA GLY A 115 1.13 33.84 -22.77
C GLY A 115 1.68 32.42 -22.48
N LYS A 116 0.85 31.38 -22.39
CA LYS A 116 1.29 29.98 -22.31
C LYS A 116 1.88 29.54 -23.66
N ARG A 117 3.20 29.45 -23.74
CA ARG A 117 3.94 28.95 -24.91
C ARG A 117 3.54 27.48 -25.17
N GLY A 118 3.27 27.14 -26.43
CA GLY A 118 2.99 25.75 -26.84
C GLY A 118 4.18 24.81 -26.52
N GLY A 119 3.87 23.55 -26.22
CA GLY A 119 4.84 22.56 -25.76
C GLY A 119 4.21 21.36 -25.07
N ALA A 120 5.04 20.38 -24.70
CA ALA A 120 4.65 19.20 -23.96
C ALA A 120 4.78 19.40 -22.45
N TYR A 121 3.94 18.72 -21.69
CA TYR A 121 3.93 18.77 -20.23
C TYR A 121 3.31 17.50 -19.65
N PHE A 122 3.59 17.23 -18.38
CA PHE A 122 2.91 16.20 -17.60
C PHE A 122 1.76 16.81 -16.80
N THR A 123 0.61 16.16 -16.82
CA THR A 123 -0.44 16.37 -15.82
C THR A 123 -0.49 15.16 -14.91
N TYR A 124 -0.73 15.38 -13.62
CA TYR A 124 -0.72 14.32 -12.62
C TYR A 124 -2.13 14.08 -12.09
N THR A 125 -2.51 12.81 -11.99
CA THR A 125 -3.79 12.40 -11.40
C THR A 125 -3.55 11.41 -10.27
N GLY A 126 -4.35 11.53 -9.20
CA GLY A 126 -4.33 10.57 -8.09
C GLY A 126 -5.04 9.28 -8.46
N GLY A 127 -4.56 8.15 -7.93
CA GLY A 127 -5.12 6.83 -8.22
C GLY A 127 -6.52 6.57 -7.66
N ASN A 128 -7.03 7.37 -6.72
CA ASN A 128 -8.36 7.09 -6.13
C ASN A 128 -9.10 8.29 -5.48
N MET A 129 -8.93 9.52 -5.98
CA MET A 129 -9.66 10.66 -5.41
C MET A 129 -9.96 11.73 -6.45
N SER A 130 -11.24 11.96 -6.71
CA SER A 130 -11.83 12.88 -7.69
C SER A 130 -11.59 14.37 -7.40
N ASN A 131 -10.92 14.74 -6.31
CA ASN A 131 -10.88 16.12 -5.81
C ASN A 131 -9.48 16.68 -5.55
N MET A 132 -8.40 16.03 -6.02
CA MET A 132 -7.06 16.58 -5.80
C MET A 132 -6.59 17.37 -7.03
N TYR A 133 -6.12 18.60 -6.77
CA TYR A 133 -5.60 19.56 -7.75
C TYR A 133 -4.73 18.87 -8.81
N SER A 134 -5.14 18.97 -10.07
CA SER A 134 -4.30 18.58 -11.21
C SER A 134 -3.12 19.54 -11.27
N HIS A 135 -2.00 19.16 -10.66
CA HIS A 135 -0.76 19.88 -10.86
C HIS A 135 -0.21 19.54 -12.24
N ILE A 136 0.42 20.54 -12.87
CA ILE A 136 0.99 20.44 -14.20
C ILE A 136 2.49 20.68 -14.07
N SER A 137 3.31 19.91 -14.77
CA SER A 137 4.75 20.14 -14.83
C SER A 137 5.10 21.45 -15.51
N MET A 138 6.37 21.85 -15.42
CA MET A 138 6.87 22.87 -16.34
C MET A 138 6.79 22.35 -17.78
N GLY A 139 6.33 23.20 -18.70
CA GLY A 139 6.25 22.86 -20.11
C GLY A 139 7.64 22.79 -20.74
N PHE A 140 7.82 21.87 -21.69
CA PHE A 140 9.07 21.63 -22.41
C PHE A 140 8.82 21.41 -23.91
N HIS A 141 9.87 21.57 -24.72
CA HIS A 141 9.76 21.45 -26.17
C HIS A 141 10.20 20.08 -26.67
N LEU A 142 9.29 19.35 -27.32
CA LEU A 142 9.58 18.16 -28.11
C LEU A 142 9.76 18.57 -29.56
N LYS A 143 10.96 18.44 -30.13
CA LYS A 143 11.13 18.55 -31.58
C LYS A 143 10.94 17.16 -32.18
N SER A 144 10.11 17.04 -33.20
CA SER A 144 10.02 15.81 -33.97
C SER A 144 9.73 16.11 -35.43
N THR A 145 10.70 15.78 -36.28
CA THR A 145 10.55 15.79 -37.73
C THR A 145 9.95 14.45 -38.19
N GLY A 146 8.62 14.40 -38.35
CA GLY A 146 7.93 13.23 -38.94
C GLY A 146 6.86 12.55 -38.09
N GLY A 147 6.42 13.14 -36.98
CA GLY A 147 5.29 12.64 -36.17
C GLY A 147 5.62 12.51 -34.68
N PRO A 148 4.63 12.31 -33.79
CA PRO A 148 4.82 12.33 -32.34
C PRO A 148 5.30 10.98 -31.75
N ASP A 149 6.22 10.27 -32.40
CA ASP A 149 6.82 9.05 -31.83
C ASP A 149 7.79 9.44 -30.71
N VAL A 150 7.27 9.48 -29.49
CA VAL A 150 8.02 9.80 -28.26
C VAL A 150 8.27 8.50 -27.54
N ARG A 151 9.54 8.13 -27.42
CA ARG A 151 9.97 6.97 -26.66
C ARG A 151 10.37 7.38 -25.26
N SER A 152 10.24 6.45 -24.33
CA SER A 152 10.55 6.72 -22.94
C SER A 152 11.12 5.51 -22.21
N ILE A 153 11.92 5.78 -21.18
CA ILE A 153 12.40 4.81 -20.20
C ILE A 153 12.16 5.38 -18.81
N GLN A 154 11.43 4.65 -17.97
CA GLN A 154 11.41 4.87 -16.52
C GLN A 154 12.47 3.97 -15.90
N HIS A 155 13.42 4.56 -15.16
CA HIS A 155 14.55 3.79 -14.64
C HIS A 155 14.12 2.86 -13.50
N PRO A 156 14.40 1.53 -13.56
CA PRO A 156 13.82 0.55 -12.63
C PRO A 156 14.38 0.63 -11.20
N ARG A 157 15.51 1.32 -10.97
CA ARG A 157 16.14 1.49 -9.65
C ARG A 157 16.24 2.95 -9.18
N LEU A 158 16.06 3.89 -10.11
CA LEU A 158 16.14 5.32 -9.87
C LEU A 158 14.75 5.87 -10.10
N TRP A 159 13.86 5.50 -9.19
CA TRP A 159 12.45 5.86 -9.27
C TRP A 159 12.29 7.37 -9.39
N GLY A 160 11.48 7.79 -10.36
CA GLY A 160 11.31 9.20 -10.75
C GLY A 160 12.29 9.69 -11.82
N PHE A 161 13.32 8.92 -12.17
CA PHE A 161 14.09 9.19 -13.38
C PHE A 161 13.35 8.73 -14.63
N THR A 162 13.08 9.69 -15.51
CA THR A 162 12.41 9.48 -16.79
C THR A 162 13.28 10.04 -17.89
N ILE A 163 13.59 9.20 -18.88
CA ILE A 163 14.30 9.61 -20.09
C ILE A 163 13.29 9.60 -21.21
N LEU A 164 13.18 10.72 -21.92
CA LEU A 164 12.27 10.88 -23.05
C LEU A 164 13.09 11.23 -24.28
N TRP A 165 12.78 10.62 -25.42
CA TRP A 165 13.44 11.00 -26.66
C TRP A 165 12.56 10.86 -27.88
N THR A 166 12.87 11.69 -28.86
CA THR A 166 12.37 11.59 -30.23
C THR A 166 13.55 11.30 -31.14
N LYS A 167 13.34 11.33 -32.46
CA LYS A 167 14.47 11.33 -33.40
C LYS A 167 15.43 12.50 -33.15
N ASP A 168 14.91 13.66 -32.76
CA ASP A 168 15.65 14.93 -32.77
C ASP A 168 15.91 15.53 -31.38
N THR A 169 15.45 14.90 -30.30
CA THR A 169 15.63 15.40 -28.94
C THR A 169 15.83 14.27 -27.95
N LEU A 170 16.71 14.49 -26.97
CA LEU A 170 16.88 13.67 -25.79
C LEU A 170 16.67 14.54 -24.56
N LEU A 171 15.76 14.14 -23.70
CA LEU A 171 15.35 14.85 -22.50
C LEU A 171 15.46 13.93 -21.28
N ILE A 172 15.83 14.48 -20.14
CA ILE A 172 15.93 13.77 -18.87
C ILE A 172 15.14 14.54 -17.81
N SER A 173 14.48 13.78 -16.93
CA SER A 173 13.91 14.26 -15.68
C SER A 173 14.35 13.36 -14.55
N SER A 174 14.81 13.95 -13.44
CA SER A 174 15.17 13.25 -12.20
C SER A 174 14.07 13.34 -11.13
N ASN A 175 12.93 13.97 -11.44
CA ASN A 175 11.87 14.31 -10.48
C ASN A 175 10.46 14.02 -11.02
N ASN A 176 10.26 12.84 -11.61
CA ASN A 176 8.97 12.34 -12.10
C ASN A 176 8.34 13.18 -13.20
N GLY A 177 9.14 13.85 -14.04
CA GLY A 177 8.62 14.69 -15.12
C GLY A 177 8.21 16.09 -14.69
N LEU A 178 8.41 16.49 -13.42
CA LEU A 178 8.09 17.86 -12.96
C LEU A 178 8.97 18.90 -13.64
N LEU A 179 10.26 18.58 -13.77
CA LEU A 179 11.26 19.30 -14.54
C LEU A 179 11.83 18.36 -15.59
N VAL A 180 11.68 18.71 -16.86
CA VAL A 180 12.20 17.96 -18.00
C VAL A 180 13.13 18.89 -18.78
N GLU A 181 14.38 18.49 -18.94
CA GLU A 181 15.41 19.33 -19.55
C GLU A 181 16.17 18.58 -20.64
N PRO A 182 16.63 19.28 -21.69
CA PRO A 182 17.39 18.66 -22.77
C PRO A 182 18.78 18.25 -22.29
N VAL A 183 19.22 17.10 -22.79
CA VAL A 183 20.61 16.65 -22.62
C VAL A 183 21.52 17.51 -23.47
N THR A 184 22.63 17.93 -22.88
CA THR A 184 23.68 18.71 -23.54
C THR A 184 24.91 17.84 -23.73
N VAL A 185 25.77 18.21 -24.67
CA VAL A 185 27.05 17.51 -24.89
C VAL A 185 28.18 18.41 -24.45
N GLN A 186 29.10 17.87 -23.67
CA GLN A 186 30.29 18.59 -23.25
C GLN A 186 31.20 18.83 -24.49
N PRO A 187 31.59 20.09 -24.77
CA PRO A 187 32.40 20.40 -25.94
C PRO A 187 33.81 19.81 -25.80
N SER A 188 34.19 18.89 -26.70
CA SER A 188 35.57 18.44 -26.88
C SER A 188 36.27 19.28 -27.97
N GLN A 189 37.58 19.52 -27.85
CA GLN A 189 38.34 20.34 -28.81
C GLN A 189 38.78 19.59 -30.07
N VAL A 190 38.40 18.32 -30.23
CA VAL A 190 38.66 17.55 -31.45
C VAL A 190 37.50 17.81 -32.40
N PRO A 191 37.72 18.44 -33.57
CA PRO A 191 36.64 19.08 -34.31
C PRO A 191 35.67 18.04 -34.87
N PRO A 192 34.40 18.43 -35.04
CA PRO A 192 33.92 18.59 -36.39
C PRO A 192 33.75 20.08 -36.66
N ARG A 193 34.06 20.52 -37.87
CA ARG A 193 34.02 21.92 -38.35
C ARG A 193 32.63 22.57 -38.33
N THR A 194 31.68 22.03 -37.57
CA THR A 194 30.30 22.47 -37.47
C THR A 194 29.79 22.06 -36.09
N SER A 195 29.41 23.06 -35.28
CA SER A 195 28.64 22.86 -34.05
C SER A 195 27.28 22.27 -34.41
N HIS A 196 27.21 20.96 -34.59
CA HIS A 196 25.94 20.29 -34.78
C HIS A 196 25.19 20.29 -33.44
N SER A 197 23.94 20.74 -33.44
CA SER A 197 23.06 20.65 -32.28
C SER A 197 22.83 19.18 -31.97
N PHE A 198 23.31 18.66 -30.84
CA PHE A 198 22.97 17.30 -30.42
C PHE A 198 21.44 17.15 -30.29
N PRO A 199 20.82 16.12 -30.91
CA PRO A 199 21.36 15.15 -31.85
C PRO A 199 21.28 15.67 -33.31
N GLY A 200 22.43 16.00 -33.93
CA GLY A 200 22.45 16.73 -35.20
C GLY A 200 22.09 15.87 -36.43
N SER A 201 22.17 14.56 -36.26
CA SER A 201 21.94 13.50 -37.24
C SER A 201 20.74 12.60 -36.89
N GLY A 202 20.17 12.79 -35.70
CA GLY A 202 19.09 11.97 -35.13
C GLY A 202 19.56 10.78 -34.28
N LEU A 203 18.67 10.27 -33.43
CA LEU A 203 18.91 9.15 -32.50
C LEU A 203 18.53 7.78 -33.10
N CYS A 204 19.35 6.75 -32.89
CA CYS A 204 18.99 5.34 -33.15
C CYS A 204 18.58 4.63 -31.85
N HIS A 205 19.49 4.58 -30.87
CA HIS A 205 19.32 3.83 -29.62
C HIS A 205 19.70 4.67 -28.40
N VAL A 206 18.92 4.51 -27.34
CA VAL A 206 19.18 5.07 -26.01
C VAL A 206 19.08 3.91 -25.03
N VAL A 207 20.11 3.69 -24.23
CA VAL A 207 20.13 2.61 -23.24
C VAL A 207 20.68 3.09 -21.92
N THR A 208 20.29 2.40 -20.85
CA THR A 208 20.69 2.73 -19.49
C THR A 208 21.24 1.51 -18.77
N SER A 209 22.20 1.74 -17.89
CA SER A 209 22.62 0.82 -16.82
C SER A 209 22.10 1.36 -15.48
N ASN A 210 22.56 0.83 -14.35
CA ASN A 210 22.18 1.34 -13.02
C ASN A 210 22.56 2.81 -12.77
N SER A 211 23.61 3.31 -13.43
CA SER A 211 24.17 4.65 -13.22
C SER A 211 24.65 5.33 -14.51
N GLU A 212 24.48 4.68 -15.65
CA GLU A 212 25.02 5.15 -16.92
C GLU A 212 23.94 5.24 -17.97
N ILE A 213 24.15 6.12 -18.94
CA ILE A 213 23.34 6.26 -20.13
C ILE A 213 24.26 6.29 -21.34
N ALA A 214 23.89 5.57 -22.38
CA ALA A 214 24.60 5.56 -23.65
C ALA A 214 23.64 5.80 -24.80
N VAL A 215 24.12 6.54 -25.80
CA VAL A 215 23.33 6.96 -26.96
C VAL A 215 24.11 6.70 -28.23
N LEU A 216 23.44 6.08 -29.20
CA LEU A 216 23.96 5.87 -30.54
C LEU A 216 23.11 6.65 -31.54
N THR A 217 23.76 7.50 -32.34
CA THR A 217 23.12 8.35 -33.35
C THR A 217 23.12 7.71 -34.74
N GLN A 218 22.34 8.29 -35.68
CA GLN A 218 22.24 7.79 -37.05
C GLN A 218 23.53 7.92 -37.86
N ASP A 219 24.39 8.88 -37.51
CA ASP A 219 25.74 9.07 -38.05
C ASP A 219 26.82 8.28 -37.28
N HIS A 220 26.42 7.25 -36.53
CA HIS A 220 27.31 6.29 -35.87
C HIS A 220 28.18 6.87 -34.76
N GLN A 221 27.77 7.98 -34.17
CA GLN A 221 28.44 8.60 -33.04
C GLN A 221 27.93 7.98 -31.73
N LEU A 222 28.87 7.70 -30.83
CA LEU A 222 28.58 7.12 -29.53
C LEU A 222 28.81 8.14 -28.42
N PHE A 223 27.78 8.32 -27.60
CA PHE A 223 27.81 9.22 -26.44
C PHE A 223 27.58 8.43 -25.16
N HIS A 224 28.22 8.87 -24.09
CA HIS A 224 28.07 8.33 -22.75
C HIS A 224 27.79 9.44 -21.75
N GLY A 225 27.03 9.14 -20.70
CA GLY A 225 26.83 10.03 -19.57
C GLY A 225 26.54 9.26 -18.29
N SER A 226 26.64 9.95 -17.16
CA SER A 226 26.19 9.46 -15.86
C SER A 226 24.73 9.81 -15.63
N LEU A 227 23.97 8.86 -15.09
CA LEU A 227 22.67 9.11 -14.49
C LEU A 227 22.89 9.58 -13.05
N ASP A 228 22.67 10.87 -12.83
CA ASP A 228 22.76 11.48 -11.51
C ASP A 228 21.73 12.60 -11.35
N MET A 229 21.59 13.12 -10.14
CA MET A 229 20.50 14.06 -9.84
C MET A 229 20.57 15.40 -10.58
N VAL A 230 21.75 15.81 -11.08
CA VAL A 230 22.01 17.20 -11.52
C VAL A 230 22.57 17.27 -12.93
N SER A 231 23.51 16.37 -13.27
CA SER A 231 24.20 16.32 -14.54
C SER A 231 23.27 15.90 -15.65
N ARG A 232 23.35 16.67 -16.73
CA ARG A 232 22.61 16.47 -17.98
C ARG A 232 23.55 16.49 -19.17
N THR A 233 24.84 16.28 -18.91
CA THR A 233 25.91 16.36 -19.90
C THR A 233 26.30 14.96 -20.33
N MET A 234 26.35 14.75 -21.63
CA MET A 234 26.98 13.58 -22.23
C MET A 234 28.34 13.95 -22.81
N VAL A 235 29.20 12.96 -22.91
CA VAL A 235 30.51 13.04 -23.52
C VAL A 235 30.52 12.17 -24.76
N HIS A 236 31.09 12.68 -25.85
CA HIS A 236 31.37 11.89 -27.04
C HIS A 236 32.54 10.95 -26.77
N ILE A 237 32.32 9.64 -26.94
CA ILE A 237 33.31 8.60 -26.62
C ILE A 237 33.86 7.87 -27.86
N GLY A 238 33.38 8.22 -29.06
CA GLY A 238 33.95 7.76 -30.31
C GLY A 238 32.93 7.51 -31.42
N GLU A 239 33.44 7.00 -32.54
CA GLU A 239 32.66 6.58 -33.71
C GLU A 239 32.69 5.06 -33.83
N ASN A 240 31.54 4.42 -34.08
CA ASN A 240 31.54 2.99 -34.40
C ASN A 240 31.81 2.79 -35.90
N GLY A 241 33.09 2.73 -36.26
CA GLY A 241 33.54 2.61 -37.63
C GLY A 241 33.14 1.29 -38.30
N HIS A 242 32.65 1.40 -39.54
CA HIS A 242 32.60 0.40 -40.61
C HIS A 242 31.30 -0.33 -40.99
N GLN A 243 30.13 -0.04 -40.40
CA GLN A 243 28.90 -0.73 -40.84
C GLN A 243 27.74 0.21 -41.20
N LYS A 244 27.36 0.21 -42.48
CA LYS A 244 26.09 0.78 -42.96
C LYS A 244 24.93 0.04 -42.25
N GLY A 245 24.01 0.78 -41.62
CA GLY A 245 22.77 0.23 -41.06
C GLY A 245 22.74 0.02 -39.54
N LEU A 246 23.56 0.73 -38.76
CA LEU A 246 23.68 0.57 -37.30
C LEU A 246 22.40 0.81 -36.47
N CYS A 247 21.35 1.45 -36.98
CA CYS A 247 20.06 1.49 -36.28
C CYS A 247 19.37 0.10 -36.21
N ASN A 248 19.90 -0.91 -36.90
CA ASN A 248 19.46 -2.30 -36.78
C ASN A 248 20.29 -3.09 -35.73
N ALA A 249 21.24 -2.43 -35.06
CA ALA A 249 22.04 -3.04 -34.00
C ALA A 249 21.31 -2.96 -32.65
N VAL A 250 21.81 -3.68 -31.65
CA VAL A 250 21.39 -3.56 -30.26
C VAL A 250 22.53 -2.98 -29.45
N LEU A 251 22.27 -1.86 -28.78
CA LEU A 251 23.16 -1.28 -27.78
C LEU A 251 22.75 -1.85 -26.41
N MET A 252 23.70 -2.22 -25.54
CA MET A 252 23.40 -2.67 -24.18
C MET A 252 24.61 -2.53 -23.25
N PHE A 253 24.37 -2.38 -21.95
CA PHE A 253 25.42 -2.51 -20.94
C PHE A 253 25.50 -3.95 -20.45
N ASP A 254 26.65 -4.61 -20.63
CA ASP A 254 26.88 -5.97 -20.11
C ASP A 254 27.09 -5.94 -18.58
N LYS A 255 27.79 -4.91 -18.12
CA LYS A 255 28.01 -4.56 -16.71
C LYS A 255 28.42 -3.09 -16.64
N VAL A 256 28.50 -2.55 -15.42
CA VAL A 256 28.96 -1.17 -15.18
C VAL A 256 30.30 -0.92 -15.90
N GLY A 257 30.36 0.15 -16.70
CA GLY A 257 31.52 0.56 -17.49
C GLY A 257 31.79 -0.26 -18.77
N MET A 258 30.98 -1.27 -19.08
CA MET A 258 31.15 -2.14 -20.27
C MET A 258 29.95 -2.04 -21.20
N LEU A 259 30.15 -1.33 -22.32
CA LEU A 259 29.12 -1.06 -23.32
C LEU A 259 29.30 -1.97 -24.53
N THR A 260 28.25 -2.67 -24.94
CA THR A 260 28.28 -3.61 -26.05
C THR A 260 27.33 -3.18 -27.17
N VAL A 261 27.80 -3.30 -28.40
CA VAL A 261 27.03 -3.16 -29.63
C VAL A 261 26.95 -4.52 -30.32
N LEU A 262 25.74 -5.02 -30.54
CA LEU A 262 25.46 -6.24 -31.30
C LEU A 262 24.85 -5.88 -32.65
N SER A 263 25.60 -6.06 -33.74
CA SER A 263 25.13 -5.78 -35.09
C SER A 263 24.80 -7.07 -35.85
N PRO A 264 23.63 -7.17 -36.51
CA PRO A 264 23.34 -8.30 -37.38
C PRO A 264 24.19 -8.22 -38.66
N VAL A 265 24.82 -9.35 -39.02
CA VAL A 265 25.61 -9.53 -40.23
C VAL A 265 24.90 -10.58 -41.10
N PRO A 266 24.41 -10.20 -42.29
CA PRO A 266 23.74 -11.15 -43.18
C PRO A 266 24.73 -12.22 -43.65
N THR A 267 24.30 -13.47 -43.72
CA THR A 267 25.08 -14.53 -44.36
C THR A 267 24.70 -14.64 -45.84
N ASN A 268 25.69 -14.72 -46.73
CA ASN A 268 25.45 -14.81 -48.18
C ASN A 268 24.75 -16.11 -48.62
N SER A 269 24.57 -17.09 -47.72
CA SER A 269 24.14 -18.45 -48.05
C SER A 269 22.93 -18.97 -47.26
N SER A 270 22.33 -18.19 -46.36
CA SER A 270 21.14 -18.62 -45.60
C SER A 270 20.26 -17.45 -45.17
N SER A 271 19.02 -17.73 -44.77
CA SER A 271 18.14 -16.75 -44.11
C SER A 271 18.54 -16.47 -42.65
N ALA A 272 19.62 -17.07 -42.15
CA ALA A 272 20.11 -16.85 -40.80
C ALA A 272 21.05 -15.63 -40.72
N TYR A 273 20.93 -14.89 -39.62
CA TYR A 273 21.80 -13.76 -39.29
C TYR A 273 22.90 -14.22 -38.34
N ASN A 274 24.15 -13.85 -38.64
CA ASN A 274 25.21 -13.86 -37.64
C ASN A 274 25.18 -12.54 -36.88
N PHE A 275 25.72 -12.51 -35.66
CA PHE A 275 25.81 -11.27 -34.89
C PHE A 275 27.27 -10.94 -34.59
N GLN A 276 27.68 -9.72 -34.90
CA GLN A 276 28.97 -9.19 -34.49
C GLN A 276 28.82 -8.48 -33.16
N LYS A 277 29.62 -8.91 -32.17
CA LYS A 277 29.68 -8.30 -30.83
C LYS A 277 30.91 -7.41 -30.71
N CYS A 278 30.70 -6.12 -30.51
CA CYS A 278 31.76 -5.14 -30.21
C CYS A 278 31.55 -4.61 -28.77
N THR A 279 32.57 -4.73 -27.92
CA THR A 279 32.49 -4.32 -26.52
C THR A 279 33.54 -3.24 -26.23
N PHE A 280 33.09 -2.15 -25.60
CA PHE A 280 33.88 -0.98 -25.25
C PHE A 280 34.04 -0.88 -23.73
N ASN A 281 35.26 -0.61 -23.27
CA ASN A 281 35.51 -0.21 -21.89
C ASN A 281 35.39 1.31 -21.81
N VAL A 282 34.30 1.78 -21.22
CA VAL A 282 33.98 3.21 -21.16
C VAL A 282 34.99 3.97 -20.30
N GLN A 283 35.46 3.40 -19.18
CA GLN A 283 36.45 4.04 -18.31
C GLN A 283 37.71 4.41 -19.11
N TRP A 284 38.18 3.49 -19.96
CA TRP A 284 39.36 3.73 -20.76
C TRP A 284 39.15 4.81 -21.81
N LEU A 285 37.97 4.82 -22.46
CA LEU A 285 37.60 5.87 -23.42
C LEU A 285 37.54 7.24 -22.76
N LEU A 286 36.92 7.36 -21.58
CA LEU A 286 36.80 8.63 -20.87
C LEU A 286 38.16 9.22 -20.44
N MET A 287 39.14 8.36 -20.11
CA MET A 287 40.48 8.79 -19.73
C MET A 287 41.31 9.35 -20.90
N ASP A 288 40.96 9.02 -22.14
CA ASP A 288 41.67 9.47 -23.35
C ASP A 288 41.11 10.77 -23.95
N ILE A 289 39.99 11.27 -23.41
CA ILE A 289 39.31 12.46 -23.94
C ILE A 289 40.03 13.74 -23.52
N TRP A 290 40.23 14.64 -24.50
CA TRP A 290 40.81 15.96 -24.28
C TRP A 290 39.79 17.10 -24.51
N PRO A 291 39.68 18.09 -23.59
CA PRO A 291 40.42 18.21 -22.34
C PRO A 291 40.03 17.14 -21.32
N PHE A 292 40.96 16.77 -20.44
CA PHE A 292 40.71 15.76 -19.42
C PHE A 292 39.48 16.10 -18.59
N LEU A 293 38.61 15.11 -18.45
CA LEU A 293 37.41 15.19 -17.63
C LEU A 293 37.80 15.22 -16.14
N GLN A 294 36.96 15.86 -15.33
CA GLN A 294 37.14 15.89 -13.88
C GLN A 294 37.15 14.47 -13.30
N GLU A 295 38.14 14.17 -12.46
CA GLU A 295 38.17 12.91 -11.72
C GLU A 295 37.00 12.80 -10.73
N CYS A 296 36.58 11.57 -10.44
CA CYS A 296 35.51 11.34 -9.49
C CYS A 296 35.87 11.90 -8.10
N PRO A 297 35.07 12.81 -7.51
CA PRO A 297 35.45 13.55 -6.31
C PRO A 297 35.23 12.76 -5.01
N VAL A 298 34.69 11.54 -5.09
CA VAL A 298 34.36 10.66 -3.96
C VAL A 298 34.84 9.25 -4.28
N GLU A 299 35.38 8.55 -3.27
CA GLU A 299 35.91 7.19 -3.40
C GLU A 299 34.87 6.14 -3.02
N ILE A 300 34.04 6.43 -2.01
CA ILE A 300 33.07 5.50 -1.45
C ILE A 300 31.76 6.23 -1.18
N LEU A 301 30.64 5.63 -1.59
CA LEU A 301 29.29 5.96 -1.13
C LEU A 301 28.53 4.64 -0.96
N LYS A 302 28.15 4.30 0.27
CA LYS A 302 27.46 3.02 0.58
C LYS A 302 26.41 3.22 1.66
N GLY A 303 25.27 2.53 1.53
CA GLY A 303 24.21 2.53 2.54
C GLY A 303 23.44 1.21 2.52
N HIS A 304 23.14 0.66 3.70
CA HIS A 304 22.45 -0.63 3.81
C HIS A 304 20.97 -0.58 3.39
N PHE A 305 20.42 0.62 3.25
CA PHE A 305 19.06 0.86 2.79
C PHE A 305 18.93 0.79 1.26
N HIS A 306 20.03 0.83 0.52
CA HIS A 306 19.98 0.92 -0.94
C HIS A 306 19.23 -0.27 -1.56
N ASN A 307 18.39 0.02 -2.54
CA ASN A 307 17.56 -0.94 -3.27
C ASN A 307 16.63 -1.76 -2.36
N LYS A 308 15.95 -1.11 -1.41
CA LYS A 308 14.96 -1.73 -0.54
C LYS A 308 13.70 -0.88 -0.43
N ILE A 309 12.61 -1.55 -0.06
CA ILE A 309 11.38 -0.90 0.39
C ILE A 309 11.41 -0.83 1.92
N HIS A 310 11.04 0.32 2.45
CA HIS A 310 10.86 0.54 3.88
C HIS A 310 9.47 1.11 4.14
N TYR A 311 8.94 0.78 5.32
CA TYR A 311 7.61 1.20 5.74
C TYR A 311 7.71 2.18 6.91
N ILE A 312 6.83 3.18 6.91
CA ILE A 312 6.60 4.10 8.02
C ILE A 312 5.12 4.09 8.30
N ASP A 313 4.73 3.51 9.44
CA ASP A 313 3.36 3.62 9.92
C ASP A 313 3.16 4.93 10.71
N MET A 314 1.93 5.20 11.13
CA MET A 314 1.56 6.39 11.87
C MET A 314 2.45 6.61 13.10
N GLN A 315 2.94 7.84 13.24
CA GLN A 315 3.81 8.30 14.34
C GLN A 315 5.15 7.54 14.48
N GLN A 316 5.46 6.62 13.57
CA GLN A 316 6.75 5.94 13.54
C GLN A 316 7.83 6.82 12.91
N LYS A 317 9.07 6.53 13.30
CA LYS A 317 10.27 7.15 12.74
C LYS A 317 11.17 6.07 12.16
N LEU A 318 11.71 6.31 10.98
CA LEU A 318 12.65 5.41 10.31
C LEU A 318 14.04 6.05 10.30
N ASN A 319 15.03 5.37 10.86
CA ASN A 319 16.42 5.85 10.86
C ASN A 319 17.24 5.07 9.84
N LEU A 320 17.80 5.78 8.86
CA LEU A 320 18.69 5.23 7.83
C LEU A 320 20.07 5.89 7.94
N SER A 321 21.09 5.22 7.41
CA SER A 321 22.44 5.79 7.35
C SER A 321 23.19 5.41 6.08
N ALA A 322 24.03 6.33 5.63
CA ALA A 322 25.01 6.13 4.57
C ALA A 322 26.41 6.48 5.08
N MET A 323 27.41 5.86 4.47
CA MET A 323 28.82 6.13 4.69
C MET A 323 29.42 6.64 3.39
N PHE A 324 30.24 7.68 3.48
CA PHE A 324 30.96 8.20 2.32
C PHE A 324 32.38 8.66 2.66
N VAL A 325 33.25 8.63 1.66
CA VAL A 325 34.66 9.07 1.75
C VAL A 325 34.95 9.99 0.56
N PRO A 326 35.01 11.31 0.76
CA PRO A 326 35.39 12.24 -0.30
C PRO A 326 36.90 12.18 -0.56
N LYS A 327 37.32 12.44 -1.79
CA LYS A 327 38.73 12.65 -2.10
C LYS A 327 39.24 13.92 -1.39
N PRO A 328 40.50 13.95 -0.92
CA PRO A 328 41.06 15.14 -0.28
C PRO A 328 40.95 16.38 -1.17
N GLY A 329 40.50 17.50 -0.60
CA GLY A 329 40.43 18.79 -1.30
C GLY A 329 39.25 18.98 -2.26
N THR A 330 38.37 17.98 -2.45
CA THR A 330 37.22 18.11 -3.37
C THR A 330 35.98 18.73 -2.72
N GLY A 331 35.86 18.65 -1.40
CA GLY A 331 34.68 19.16 -0.68
C GLY A 331 33.37 18.50 -1.07
N ALA A 332 33.41 17.27 -1.61
CA ALA A 332 32.21 16.58 -2.08
C ALA A 332 31.39 16.00 -0.93
N PHE A 333 30.19 16.53 -0.73
CA PHE A 333 29.22 16.04 0.25
C PHE A 333 27.95 15.53 -0.45
N PRO A 334 27.37 14.43 0.04
CA PRO A 334 26.12 13.93 -0.50
C PRO A 334 24.95 14.86 -0.19
N VAL A 335 24.02 14.93 -1.13
CA VAL A 335 22.72 15.59 -0.96
C VAL A 335 21.67 14.52 -0.77
N VAL A 336 20.73 14.79 0.14
CA VAL A 336 19.57 13.94 0.42
C VAL A 336 18.33 14.59 -0.14
N THR A 337 17.53 13.84 -0.88
CA THR A 337 16.27 14.32 -1.46
C THR A 337 15.15 13.32 -1.29
N VAL A 338 13.93 13.81 -1.21
CA VAL A 338 12.71 13.00 -1.26
C VAL A 338 11.87 13.39 -2.48
N SER A 339 11.30 12.41 -3.17
CA SER A 339 10.48 12.66 -4.36
C SER A 339 9.11 13.25 -4.02
N ASN A 340 8.49 12.80 -2.92
CA ASN A 340 7.17 13.24 -2.47
C ASN A 340 7.25 13.89 -1.08
N PRO A 341 7.50 15.20 -1.00
CA PRO A 341 7.56 15.94 0.26
C PRO A 341 6.18 16.17 0.89
N HIS A 342 5.07 15.90 0.18
CA HIS A 342 3.73 15.98 0.77
C HIS A 342 3.47 14.85 1.76
N VAL A 343 4.16 13.72 1.60
CA VAL A 343 3.95 12.50 2.38
C VAL A 343 5.10 12.27 3.36
N LEU A 344 6.34 12.56 2.98
CA LEU A 344 7.54 12.18 3.71
C LEU A 344 8.44 13.39 4.04
N ALA A 345 8.74 13.55 5.33
CA ALA A 345 9.78 14.45 5.84
C ALA A 345 11.07 13.68 6.13
N PHE A 346 12.19 14.40 6.16
CA PHE A 346 13.43 13.88 6.69
C PHE A 346 14.25 14.97 7.40
N GLU A 347 15.08 14.53 8.35
CA GLU A 347 16.18 15.29 8.94
C GLU A 347 17.48 14.54 8.66
N ALA A 348 18.53 15.26 8.24
CA ALA A 348 19.81 14.65 7.91
C ALA A 348 20.97 15.31 8.67
N LYS A 349 21.89 14.51 9.20
CA LYS A 349 23.08 14.97 9.92
C LYS A 349 24.32 14.20 9.49
N ILE A 350 25.40 14.91 9.23
CA ILE A 350 26.71 14.32 8.92
C ILE A 350 27.58 14.36 10.17
N THR A 351 28.25 13.24 10.44
CA THR A 351 29.22 13.07 11.53
C THR A 351 30.51 12.47 10.99
N GLU A 352 31.64 12.80 11.62
CA GLU A 352 32.93 12.19 11.30
C GLU A 352 33.02 10.79 11.96
N GLY A 353 33.29 9.78 11.15
CA GLY A 353 33.27 8.35 11.52
C GLY A 353 34.65 7.70 11.53
N GLY A 354 35.73 8.49 11.58
CA GLY A 354 37.13 8.04 11.61
C GLY A 354 37.86 8.20 10.27
N TYR A 355 38.90 7.39 10.05
CA TYR A 355 39.76 7.46 8.86
C TYR A 355 39.84 6.10 8.14
N THR A 356 40.03 6.11 6.82
CA THR A 356 40.39 4.91 6.05
C THR A 356 41.85 4.52 6.31
N HIS A 357 42.28 3.36 5.81
CA HIS A 357 43.69 2.94 5.86
C HIS A 357 44.62 3.99 5.22
N ASP A 358 44.15 4.63 4.15
CA ASP A 358 44.88 5.66 3.41
C ASP A 358 44.76 7.06 4.04
N ARG A 359 44.23 7.13 5.28
CA ARG A 359 44.03 8.35 6.10
C ARG A 359 43.03 9.36 5.53
N ASN A 360 42.16 8.95 4.61
CA ASN A 360 41.04 9.79 4.18
C ASN A 360 39.95 9.80 5.25
N THR A 361 39.33 10.96 5.48
CA THR A 361 38.25 11.09 6.46
C THR A 361 37.00 10.34 6.00
N LYS A 362 36.49 9.48 6.87
CA LYS A 362 35.24 8.75 6.67
C LYS A 362 34.11 9.50 7.35
N TYR A 363 33.02 9.71 6.65
CA TYR A 363 31.83 10.37 7.18
C TYR A 363 30.64 9.41 7.25
N SER A 364 29.77 9.65 8.22
CA SER A 364 28.48 8.99 8.39
C SER A 364 27.35 10.01 8.24
N LEU A 365 26.47 9.77 7.28
CA LEU A 365 25.24 10.51 7.07
C LEU A 365 24.10 9.76 7.76
N HIS A 366 23.52 10.35 8.78
CA HIS A 366 22.34 9.86 9.48
C HIS A 366 21.10 10.57 8.96
N MET A 367 20.05 9.81 8.63
CA MET A 367 18.78 10.31 8.11
C MET A 367 17.66 9.78 8.98
N GLN A 368 16.88 10.67 9.59
CA GLN A 368 15.65 10.31 10.29
C GLN A 368 14.47 10.73 9.43
N LEU A 369 13.63 9.76 9.07
CA LEU A 369 12.45 9.95 8.25
C LEU A 369 11.20 9.79 9.10
N LEU A 370 10.18 10.57 8.76
CA LEU A 370 8.87 10.54 9.38
C LEU A 370 7.82 11.09 8.42
N GLN A 371 6.55 10.82 8.70
CA GLN A 371 5.47 11.39 7.92
C GLN A 371 5.46 12.93 8.03
N GLN A 372 5.23 13.61 6.89
CA GLN A 372 5.28 15.07 6.79
C GLN A 372 4.35 15.77 7.79
N CYS A 373 3.13 15.28 7.97
CA CYS A 373 2.16 15.82 8.94
C CYS A 373 2.70 15.88 10.38
N PHE A 374 3.53 14.92 10.78
CA PHE A 374 4.11 14.86 12.13
C PHE A 374 5.46 15.56 12.26
N SER A 375 5.97 16.17 11.19
CA SER A 375 7.26 16.88 11.20
C SER A 375 7.24 18.21 11.96
N GLY A 376 6.05 18.77 12.19
CA GLY A 376 5.89 20.14 12.71
C GLY A 376 6.25 21.24 11.69
N MET A 377 6.64 20.86 10.46
CA MET A 377 7.01 21.75 9.36
C MET A 377 5.99 21.72 8.22
N ALA A 378 4.87 21.03 8.39
CA ALA A 378 3.81 20.96 7.40
C ALA A 378 2.98 22.25 7.40
N ASP A 379 2.72 22.79 6.21
CA ASP A 379 1.72 23.84 6.04
C ASP A 379 0.33 23.28 6.42
N PRO A 380 -0.54 24.04 7.11
CA PRO A 380 -1.88 23.59 7.51
C PRO A 380 -2.71 23.01 6.34
N HIS A 381 -2.52 23.51 5.12
CA HIS A 381 -3.22 23.05 3.91
C HIS A 381 -2.67 21.74 3.33
N PHE A 382 -1.54 21.20 3.82
CA PHE A 382 -1.02 19.88 3.42
C PHE A 382 -1.77 18.72 4.09
N SER A 383 -2.64 19.00 5.06
CA SER A 383 -3.23 18.02 5.96
C SER A 383 -4.34 17.14 5.35
N ASP A 384 -4.90 17.53 4.19
CA ASP A 384 -6.08 16.86 3.61
C ASP A 384 -5.77 15.43 3.09
N THR A 385 -4.50 15.14 2.77
CA THR A 385 -4.05 13.81 2.29
C THR A 385 -3.56 12.87 3.41
N PHE A 386 -3.57 13.35 4.66
CA PHE A 386 -3.15 12.59 5.84
C PHE A 386 -3.68 11.15 5.94
N PRO A 387 -4.97 10.84 5.63
CA PRO A 387 -5.53 9.52 5.89
C PRO A 387 -4.98 8.42 4.98
N SER A 388 -4.53 8.79 3.78
CA SER A 388 -4.29 7.87 2.65
C SER A 388 -2.85 7.35 2.58
N GLY A 389 -1.91 8.04 3.24
CA GLY A 389 -0.48 7.73 3.12
C GLY A 389 0.03 7.95 1.69
N GLY A 390 1.14 7.29 1.35
CA GLY A 390 1.72 7.37 0.01
C GLY A 390 3.12 6.76 -0.07
N MET A 391 3.70 6.84 -1.25
CA MET A 391 5.06 6.42 -1.56
C MET A 391 5.93 7.65 -1.83
N SER A 392 7.20 7.55 -1.43
CA SER A 392 8.24 8.53 -1.70
C SER A 392 9.57 7.79 -1.85
N VAL A 393 10.51 8.35 -2.58
CA VAL A 393 11.85 7.79 -2.75
C VAL A 393 12.84 8.67 -2.01
N LEU A 394 13.65 8.06 -1.16
CA LEU A 394 14.82 8.69 -0.58
C LEU A 394 16.00 8.45 -1.51
N THR A 395 16.62 9.52 -1.99
CA THR A 395 17.83 9.46 -2.81
C THR A 395 18.98 10.19 -2.11
N VAL A 396 20.14 9.55 -2.09
CA VAL A 396 21.41 10.12 -1.64
C VAL A 396 22.40 10.06 -2.80
N ASP A 397 22.85 11.22 -3.28
CA ASP A 397 23.77 11.31 -4.41
C ASP A 397 24.82 12.41 -4.20
N ILE A 398 25.92 12.32 -4.95
CA ILE A 398 26.97 13.35 -4.98
C ILE A 398 26.69 14.29 -6.16
N PRO A 399 26.41 15.58 -5.92
CA PRO A 399 26.22 16.53 -7.01
C PRO A 399 27.52 16.72 -7.80
N ASN A 400 27.40 16.95 -9.11
CA ASN A 400 28.51 17.28 -10.01
C ASN A 400 29.66 16.24 -10.02
N LYS A 401 29.34 14.95 -9.81
CA LYS A 401 30.34 13.89 -9.79
C LYS A 401 31.00 13.65 -11.18
N GLY A 402 30.30 14.01 -12.25
CA GLY A 402 30.82 13.97 -13.63
C GLY A 402 30.82 12.56 -14.24
N ALA A 403 31.05 12.48 -15.56
CA ALA A 403 30.97 11.22 -16.32
C ALA A 403 32.00 10.16 -15.90
N CYS A 404 33.14 10.58 -15.32
CA CYS A 404 34.20 9.67 -14.84
C CYS A 404 33.81 8.85 -13.59
N CYS A 405 32.71 9.19 -12.91
CA CYS A 405 32.22 8.45 -11.74
C CYS A 405 31.38 7.22 -12.14
N ILE A 406 31.96 6.32 -12.95
CA ILE A 406 31.25 5.17 -13.52
C ILE A 406 30.66 4.26 -12.43
N ASP A 407 31.46 3.95 -11.40
CA ASP A 407 31.10 3.02 -10.33
C ASP A 407 30.29 3.65 -9.18
N MET A 408 29.98 4.96 -9.26
CA MET A 408 29.29 5.71 -8.21
C MET A 408 27.84 5.98 -8.58
N HIS A 409 26.97 5.06 -8.17
CA HIS A 409 25.52 5.17 -8.35
C HIS A 409 24.85 5.93 -7.19
N PRO A 410 23.76 6.67 -7.45
CA PRO A 410 22.93 7.22 -6.38
C PRO A 410 22.38 6.10 -5.49
N LEU A 411 22.37 6.31 -4.18
CA LEU A 411 21.73 5.39 -3.25
C LEU A 411 20.24 5.76 -3.15
N SER A 412 19.37 4.88 -3.65
CA SER A 412 17.91 5.04 -3.54
C SER A 412 17.27 3.99 -2.62
N ALA A 413 16.20 4.38 -1.92
CA ALA A 413 15.24 3.48 -1.26
C ALA A 413 13.82 3.98 -1.48
N LEU A 414 12.87 3.05 -1.64
CA LEU A 414 11.45 3.39 -1.68
C LEU A 414 10.89 3.34 -0.27
N ILE A 415 10.17 4.39 0.11
CA ILE A 415 9.58 4.57 1.43
C ILE A 415 8.06 4.61 1.26
N LYS A 416 7.39 3.59 1.78
CA LYS A 416 5.94 3.53 1.89
C LYS A 416 5.52 4.11 3.24
N VAL A 417 4.90 5.28 3.21
CA VAL A 417 4.15 5.81 4.36
C VAL A 417 2.77 5.18 4.31
N GLY A 418 2.57 4.14 5.11
CA GLY A 418 1.43 3.25 4.97
C GLY A 418 1.57 2.02 5.86
N CYS A 419 0.66 1.06 5.67
CA CYS A 419 0.63 -0.17 6.46
C CYS A 419 1.84 -1.07 6.12
N PRO A 420 2.66 -1.48 7.10
CA PRO A 420 3.64 -2.54 6.92
C PRO A 420 2.93 -3.89 6.71
N PRO A 421 3.34 -4.72 5.73
CA PRO A 421 2.57 -5.91 5.32
C PRO A 421 2.52 -7.01 6.37
N THR A 422 3.47 -7.04 7.31
CA THR A 422 3.53 -8.07 8.36
C THR A 422 2.84 -7.64 9.65
N LYS A 423 2.31 -6.40 9.71
CA LYS A 423 1.69 -5.82 10.88
C LYS A 423 0.24 -6.29 11.02
N HIS A 424 -0.09 -6.87 12.17
CA HIS A 424 -1.42 -7.42 12.44
C HIS A 424 -1.72 -7.37 13.95
N ILE A 425 -2.99 -7.57 14.31
CA ILE A 425 -3.39 -7.68 15.72
C ILE A 425 -3.81 -9.11 16.08
N LYS A 426 -3.67 -9.45 17.35
CA LYS A 426 -4.19 -10.68 17.96
C LYS A 426 -4.95 -10.34 19.23
N VAL A 427 -5.97 -11.13 19.56
CA VAL A 427 -6.64 -11.02 20.85
C VAL A 427 -5.89 -11.87 21.87
N PHE A 428 -5.45 -11.26 22.97
CA PHE A 428 -4.78 -11.97 24.05
C PHE A 428 -5.72 -12.96 24.74
N LYS A 429 -5.28 -14.20 24.88
CA LYS A 429 -6.06 -15.30 25.48
C LYS A 429 -5.41 -15.74 26.78
N ASN A 430 -5.93 -15.26 27.91
CA ASN A 430 -5.41 -15.61 29.23
C ASN A 430 -5.88 -17.02 29.66
N THR A 431 -7.18 -17.18 29.90
CA THR A 431 -7.80 -18.46 30.26
C THR A 431 -8.71 -18.92 29.13
N THR A 432 -8.48 -20.12 28.63
CA THR A 432 -9.29 -20.72 27.56
C THR A 432 -10.15 -21.84 28.11
N ALA A 433 -11.23 -22.17 27.41
CA ALA A 433 -12.08 -23.29 27.80
C ALA A 433 -11.33 -24.63 27.70
N CYS A 434 -10.36 -24.74 26.78
CA CYS A 434 -9.46 -25.87 26.67
C CYS A 434 -8.55 -26.02 27.90
N SER A 435 -7.92 -24.93 28.36
CA SER A 435 -7.01 -25.01 29.52
C SER A 435 -7.74 -25.31 30.83
N LYS A 436 -9.06 -25.09 30.88
CA LYS A 436 -9.94 -25.47 31.98
C LYS A 436 -10.62 -26.84 31.79
N GLY A 437 -10.31 -27.55 30.72
CA GLY A 437 -10.85 -28.89 30.44
C GLY A 437 -12.33 -28.93 30.05
N LEU A 438 -12.94 -27.80 29.69
CA LEU A 438 -14.33 -27.76 29.20
C LEU A 438 -14.45 -28.34 27.78
N PHE A 439 -13.42 -28.14 26.97
CA PHE A 439 -13.33 -28.66 25.61
C PHE A 439 -11.99 -29.35 25.40
N ASN A 440 -11.99 -30.45 24.66
CA ASN A 440 -10.77 -31.08 24.18
C ASN A 440 -10.38 -30.45 22.84
N GLN A 441 -9.11 -30.07 22.70
CA GLN A 441 -8.55 -29.54 21.46
C GLN A 441 -8.79 -30.46 20.26
N GLY A 442 -8.64 -31.78 20.42
CA GLY A 442 -8.86 -32.74 19.33
C GLY A 442 -10.31 -32.74 18.84
N THR A 443 -11.28 -32.53 19.73
CA THR A 443 -12.69 -32.45 19.36
C THR A 443 -12.99 -31.19 18.55
N LEU A 444 -12.44 -30.04 18.94
CA LEU A 444 -12.63 -28.80 18.19
C LEU A 444 -11.97 -28.84 16.81
N GLN A 445 -10.91 -29.64 16.63
CA GLN A 445 -10.24 -29.85 15.35
C GLN A 445 -11.02 -30.78 14.39
N ASP A 446 -11.91 -31.62 14.92
CA ASP A 446 -12.63 -32.65 14.15
C ASP A 446 -14.02 -32.16 13.71
N ASN A 447 -14.06 -31.19 12.79
CA ASN A 447 -15.28 -30.63 12.19
C ASN A 447 -16.40 -30.33 13.22
N PHE A 448 -16.02 -29.77 14.36
CA PHE A 448 -16.95 -29.48 15.44
C PHE A 448 -18.01 -28.48 14.99
N THR A 449 -19.28 -28.78 15.24
CA THR A 449 -20.40 -27.86 14.98
C THR A 449 -21.08 -27.47 16.29
N TYR A 450 -21.64 -26.25 16.31
CA TYR A 450 -22.49 -25.79 17.40
C TYR A 450 -23.74 -25.10 16.84
N SER A 451 -24.83 -25.14 17.60
CA SER A 451 -26.12 -24.58 17.19
C SER A 451 -26.42 -23.28 17.93
N ILE A 452 -26.83 -22.25 17.18
CA ILE A 452 -27.31 -20.96 17.66
C ILE A 452 -28.83 -20.93 17.45
N SER A 453 -29.59 -20.69 18.51
CA SER A 453 -31.04 -20.67 18.37
C SER A 453 -31.53 -19.46 17.57
N HIS A 454 -32.56 -19.66 16.74
CA HIS A 454 -33.15 -18.64 15.86
C HIS A 454 -33.58 -17.34 16.57
N ASN A 455 -33.86 -17.42 17.88
CA ASN A 455 -34.25 -16.26 18.68
C ASN A 455 -33.06 -15.44 19.18
N LEU A 456 -31.81 -15.85 18.95
CA LEU A 456 -30.61 -15.18 19.47
C LEU A 456 -29.79 -14.45 18.40
N TYR A 457 -30.12 -14.60 17.11
CA TYR A 457 -29.43 -13.94 16.01
C TYR A 457 -30.36 -13.15 15.10
N ASP A 458 -29.84 -12.12 14.44
CA ASP A 458 -30.54 -11.32 13.42
C ASP A 458 -29.97 -11.59 12.02
N PRO A 459 -30.70 -12.32 11.15
CA PRO A 459 -30.24 -12.63 9.80
C PRO A 459 -30.13 -11.39 8.88
N ASN A 460 -30.82 -10.29 9.21
CA ASN A 460 -30.75 -9.06 8.42
C ASN A 460 -29.45 -8.29 8.69
N PHE A 461 -28.88 -8.43 9.89
CA PHE A 461 -27.60 -7.78 10.26
C PHE A 461 -26.45 -8.24 9.37
N LEU A 462 -26.49 -9.48 8.87
CA LEU A 462 -25.47 -10.09 8.01
C LEU A 462 -25.78 -10.03 6.51
N ALA A 463 -26.85 -9.33 6.11
CA ALA A 463 -27.36 -9.35 4.73
C ALA A 463 -27.70 -10.77 4.20
N THR A 464 -28.05 -11.70 5.09
CA THR A 464 -28.46 -13.08 4.77
C THR A 464 -29.90 -13.35 5.22
N PRO A 465 -30.91 -12.69 4.63
CA PRO A 465 -32.30 -12.74 5.10
C PRO A 465 -32.98 -14.12 4.95
N GLN A 466 -32.37 -15.06 4.22
CA GLN A 466 -32.94 -16.39 3.96
C GLN A 466 -32.87 -17.34 5.17
N LEU A 467 -32.13 -17.00 6.23
CA LEU A 467 -31.91 -17.86 7.42
C LEU A 467 -32.97 -17.72 8.53
N GLY A 468 -33.99 -16.88 8.37
CA GLY A 468 -34.83 -16.41 9.49
C GLY A 468 -35.88 -17.37 10.10
N GLN A 469 -35.75 -18.70 9.98
CA GLN A 469 -36.77 -19.64 10.50
C GLN A 469 -36.27 -20.91 11.22
N SER A 470 -34.96 -21.21 11.23
CA SER A 470 -34.42 -22.41 11.89
C SER A 470 -33.21 -22.08 12.75
N ASP A 471 -32.87 -22.95 13.70
CA ASP A 471 -31.60 -22.79 14.42
C ASP A 471 -30.42 -22.88 13.44
N LEU A 472 -29.39 -22.08 13.70
CA LEU A 472 -28.21 -21.96 12.85
C LEU A 472 -27.12 -22.92 13.31
N GLU A 473 -26.78 -23.90 12.47
CA GLU A 473 -25.62 -24.78 12.69
C GLU A 473 -24.36 -24.13 12.13
N VAL A 474 -23.38 -23.88 12.98
CA VAL A 474 -22.10 -23.24 12.64
C VAL A 474 -20.97 -24.23 12.77
N LEU A 475 -20.15 -24.36 11.72
CA LEU A 475 -18.89 -25.11 11.74
C LEU A 475 -17.81 -24.28 12.45
N TYR A 476 -17.13 -24.89 13.41
CA TYR A 476 -16.07 -24.24 14.18
C TYR A 476 -14.71 -24.34 13.48
N GLU A 477 -14.24 -23.22 12.94
CA GLU A 477 -12.97 -23.15 12.23
C GLU A 477 -11.77 -23.07 13.19
N TYR A 478 -11.35 -24.22 13.72
CA TYR A 478 -10.28 -24.29 14.72
C TYR A 478 -8.94 -23.70 14.24
N ASN A 479 -8.62 -23.84 12.95
CA ASN A 479 -7.36 -23.33 12.39
C ASN A 479 -7.23 -21.80 12.53
N GLU A 480 -8.36 -21.08 12.44
CA GLU A 480 -8.39 -19.63 12.60
C GLU A 480 -8.65 -19.21 14.06
N LEU A 481 -9.62 -19.87 14.70
CA LEU A 481 -10.13 -19.44 16.00
C LEU A 481 -9.33 -19.99 17.19
N GLY A 482 -8.66 -21.14 17.03
CA GLY A 482 -8.00 -21.88 18.09
C GLY A 482 -8.93 -22.21 19.26
N CYS A 483 -8.39 -22.34 20.47
CA CYS A 483 -9.21 -22.53 21.67
C CYS A 483 -9.98 -21.26 22.07
N PRO A 484 -11.26 -21.38 22.47
CA PRO A 484 -12.09 -20.25 22.86
C PRO A 484 -11.67 -19.67 24.22
N VAL A 485 -11.75 -18.36 24.37
CA VAL A 485 -11.56 -17.67 25.66
C VAL A 485 -12.72 -18.01 26.58
N LEU A 486 -12.42 -18.40 27.82
CA LEU A 486 -13.46 -18.74 28.80
C LEU A 486 -13.89 -17.50 29.57
N LEU A 487 -15.18 -17.17 29.50
CA LEU A 487 -15.78 -16.05 30.23
C LEU A 487 -16.98 -16.51 31.07
N TYR A 488 -17.29 -15.73 32.10
CA TYR A 488 -18.46 -15.91 32.94
C TYR A 488 -19.53 -14.88 32.57
N TYR A 489 -20.79 -15.29 32.43
CA TYR A 489 -21.85 -14.42 31.87
C TYR A 489 -22.03 -13.11 32.64
N ASP A 490 -21.87 -13.13 33.97
CA ASP A 490 -22.04 -11.97 34.85
C ASP A 490 -20.75 -11.13 35.00
N THR A 491 -19.69 -11.45 34.28
CA THR A 491 -18.42 -10.70 34.33
C THR A 491 -18.24 -9.90 33.05
N PRO A 492 -18.32 -8.56 33.09
CA PRO A 492 -18.07 -7.72 31.92
C PRO A 492 -16.66 -7.93 31.37
N TRP A 493 -16.56 -8.09 30.05
CA TRP A 493 -15.32 -8.42 29.36
C TRP A 493 -14.85 -7.29 28.47
N LEU A 494 -13.53 -7.04 28.48
CA LEU A 494 -12.87 -6.15 27.53
C LEU A 494 -11.82 -6.98 26.80
N PRO A 495 -11.92 -7.15 25.47
CA PRO A 495 -10.86 -7.76 24.68
C PRO A 495 -9.54 -7.01 24.88
N VAL A 496 -8.47 -7.74 25.14
CA VAL A 496 -7.11 -7.18 25.18
C VAL A 496 -6.47 -7.49 23.84
N LEU A 497 -6.04 -6.45 23.13
CA LEU A 497 -5.48 -6.56 21.80
C LEU A 497 -3.96 -6.39 21.85
N GLU A 498 -3.24 -7.26 21.16
CA GLU A 498 -1.80 -7.24 21.00
C GLU A 498 -1.47 -6.87 19.55
N LEU A 499 -0.55 -5.94 19.38
CA LEU A 499 0.01 -5.59 18.09
C LEU A 499 1.26 -6.43 17.82
N TRP A 500 1.30 -7.05 16.65
CA TRP A 500 2.40 -7.90 16.21
C TRP A 500 2.95 -7.41 14.87
N GLU A 501 4.27 -7.45 14.73
CA GLU A 501 4.97 -7.11 13.48
C GLU A 501 6.15 -8.08 13.30
N ASN A 502 6.33 -8.64 12.11
CA ASN A 502 7.35 -9.67 11.83
C ASN A 502 7.36 -10.84 12.86
N ASN A 503 6.17 -11.28 13.30
CA ASN A 503 6.00 -12.31 14.33
C ASN A 503 6.58 -11.95 15.72
N THR A 504 6.80 -10.66 15.98
CA THR A 504 7.23 -10.16 17.29
C THR A 504 6.13 -9.30 17.92
N PHE A 505 5.92 -9.45 19.22
CA PHE A 505 5.02 -8.60 19.98
C PHE A 505 5.61 -7.18 20.07
N VAL A 506 4.80 -6.18 19.73
CA VAL A 506 5.19 -4.77 19.76
C VAL A 506 4.65 -4.11 21.03
N GLU A 507 3.32 -4.10 21.18
CA GLU A 507 2.63 -3.45 22.30
C GLU A 507 1.19 -3.95 22.45
N TYR A 508 0.53 -3.55 23.54
CA TYR A 508 -0.92 -3.66 23.67
C TYR A 508 -1.59 -2.45 23.00
N VAL A 509 -2.60 -2.70 22.17
CA VAL A 509 -3.29 -1.64 21.42
C VAL A 509 -4.03 -0.71 22.37
N SER A 510 -3.68 0.58 22.35
CA SER A 510 -4.31 1.63 23.15
C SER A 510 -5.46 2.35 22.44
N ALA A 511 -5.69 2.03 21.17
CA ALA A 511 -6.65 2.68 20.28
C ALA A 511 -8.11 2.29 20.54
N ASP A 512 -9.01 3.13 20.01
CA ASP A 512 -10.43 2.84 19.94
C ASP A 512 -10.72 1.71 18.93
N PHE A 513 -11.60 0.79 19.33
CA PHE A 513 -12.03 -0.34 18.52
C PHE A 513 -13.50 -0.67 18.73
N VAL A 514 -14.06 -1.36 17.75
CA VAL A 514 -15.43 -1.88 17.78
C VAL A 514 -15.43 -3.39 17.71
N VAL A 515 -16.52 -3.99 18.15
CA VAL A 515 -16.74 -5.43 18.10
C VAL A 515 -18.13 -5.73 17.57
N PHE A 516 -18.25 -6.84 16.85
CA PHE A 516 -19.54 -7.44 16.52
C PHE A 516 -19.41 -8.96 16.49
N GLU A 517 -20.54 -9.65 16.64
CA GLU A 517 -20.61 -11.11 16.56
C GLU A 517 -20.89 -11.53 15.11
N VAL A 518 -20.02 -12.39 14.55
CA VAL A 518 -19.98 -12.67 13.11
C VAL A 518 -21.14 -13.55 12.62
N ASN A 519 -21.81 -14.27 13.53
CA ASN A 519 -23.00 -15.07 13.24
C ASN A 519 -24.30 -14.29 13.50
N GLY A 520 -24.22 -12.98 13.77
CA GLY A 520 -25.36 -12.10 13.95
C GLY A 520 -26.03 -12.21 15.32
N MET A 521 -25.38 -12.85 16.31
CA MET A 521 -25.93 -12.91 17.66
C MET A 521 -26.04 -11.51 18.26
N TYR A 522 -27.17 -11.19 18.89
CA TYR A 522 -27.42 -9.85 19.47
C TYR A 522 -27.64 -9.89 20.99
N ASN A 523 -27.44 -11.05 21.62
CA ASN A 523 -27.67 -11.27 23.04
C ASN A 523 -26.45 -10.90 23.93
N TYR A 524 -25.75 -9.84 23.56
CA TYR A 524 -24.69 -9.15 24.31
C TYR A 524 -24.92 -7.63 24.23
N ASP A 525 -24.34 -6.87 25.15
CA ASP A 525 -24.50 -5.41 25.19
C ASP A 525 -23.22 -4.73 25.72
N TYR A 526 -23.27 -3.41 25.87
CA TYR A 526 -22.19 -2.58 26.37
C TYR A 526 -22.52 -2.06 27.77
N LEU A 527 -21.48 -1.97 28.60
CA LEU A 527 -21.60 -1.55 30.00
C LEU A 527 -22.01 -0.09 30.13
N LEU A 528 -21.44 0.80 29.30
CA LEU A 528 -21.70 2.24 29.37
C LEU A 528 -22.73 2.71 28.34
N THR A 529 -23.48 3.72 28.74
CA THR A 529 -24.26 4.59 27.85
C THR A 529 -23.42 5.77 27.34
N ALA A 530 -23.91 6.49 26.33
CA ALA A 530 -23.25 7.67 25.79
C ALA A 530 -23.04 8.76 26.87
N ALA A 531 -24.00 8.93 27.78
CA ALA A 531 -23.90 9.84 28.91
C ALA A 531 -22.76 9.45 29.87
N GLU A 532 -22.69 8.17 30.27
CA GLU A 532 -21.67 7.66 31.20
C GLU A 532 -20.28 7.63 30.58
N ALA A 533 -20.21 7.47 29.25
CA ALA A 533 -19.00 7.65 28.47
C ALA A 533 -18.57 9.13 28.35
N ASN A 534 -19.36 10.07 28.89
CA ASN A 534 -19.18 11.53 28.80
C ASN A 534 -19.14 12.04 27.35
N CYS A 535 -19.93 11.47 26.44
CA CYS A 535 -19.96 11.93 25.06
C CYS A 535 -20.50 13.37 24.98
N ILE A 536 -19.88 14.18 24.11
CA ILE A 536 -20.29 15.55 23.81
C ILE A 536 -21.24 15.54 22.59
N SER A 537 -20.92 14.70 21.61
CA SER A 537 -21.72 14.46 20.41
C SER A 537 -22.34 13.06 20.43
N GLN A 538 -23.37 12.84 19.60
CA GLN A 538 -24.02 11.54 19.47
C GLN A 538 -23.02 10.51 18.90
N PRO A 539 -22.66 9.44 19.63
CA PRO A 539 -21.79 8.40 19.09
C PRO A 539 -22.47 7.65 17.94
N GLN A 540 -21.65 7.30 16.94
CA GLN A 540 -22.02 6.39 15.86
C GLN A 540 -22.33 4.98 16.39
N ASN A 541 -23.14 4.22 15.67
CA ASN A 541 -23.52 2.84 16.02
C ASN A 541 -23.55 1.95 14.77
N TRP A 542 -23.51 0.64 14.97
CA TRP A 542 -23.51 -0.38 13.92
C TRP A 542 -24.66 -0.23 12.93
N THR A 543 -25.90 -0.09 13.42
CA THR A 543 -27.09 0.03 12.57
C THR A 543 -26.98 1.22 11.63
N ALA A 544 -26.54 2.38 12.13
CA ALA A 544 -26.41 3.60 11.35
C ALA A 544 -25.28 3.54 10.31
N LEU A 545 -24.19 2.82 10.59
CA LEU A 545 -23.10 2.68 9.61
C LEU A 545 -23.40 1.64 8.54
N ILE A 546 -24.04 0.52 8.90
CA ILE A 546 -24.45 -0.50 7.93
C ILE A 546 -25.47 0.09 6.94
N GLN A 547 -26.42 0.89 7.42
CA GLN A 547 -27.43 1.55 6.58
C GLN A 547 -26.87 2.60 5.61
N LYS A 548 -25.64 3.07 5.81
CA LYS A 548 -24.96 4.01 4.89
C LYS A 548 -24.28 3.32 3.72
N GLN A 549 -24.13 2.00 3.75
CA GLN A 549 -23.46 1.25 2.68
C GLN A 549 -24.47 0.91 1.58
N ASP A 550 -24.04 0.95 0.32
CA ASP A 550 -24.83 0.47 -0.82
C ASP A 550 -25.09 -1.04 -0.72
N SER A 551 -24.14 -1.78 -0.16
CA SER A 551 -24.23 -3.21 0.18
C SER A 551 -23.93 -3.41 1.66
N PRO A 552 -24.96 -3.64 2.51
CA PRO A 552 -24.80 -3.84 3.95
C PRO A 552 -23.81 -4.97 4.29
N ASN A 553 -22.70 -4.64 4.94
CA ASN A 553 -21.71 -5.61 5.39
C ASN A 553 -21.00 -5.15 6.68
N PRO A 554 -21.24 -5.80 7.83
CA PRO A 554 -20.58 -5.46 9.10
C PRO A 554 -19.05 -5.52 9.05
N HIS A 555 -18.45 -6.36 8.21
CA HIS A 555 -16.99 -6.48 8.11
C HIS A 555 -16.32 -5.22 7.56
N THR A 556 -17.05 -4.36 6.84
CA THR A 556 -16.54 -3.14 6.21
C THR A 556 -17.30 -1.88 6.64
N ALA A 557 -18.34 -2.02 7.48
CA ALA A 557 -19.19 -0.90 7.91
C ALA A 557 -18.43 0.13 8.76
N TRP A 558 -17.50 -0.32 9.60
CA TRP A 558 -16.60 0.56 10.34
C TRP A 558 -15.20 0.53 9.74
N SER A 559 -14.61 1.71 9.63
CA SER A 559 -13.21 1.86 9.29
C SER A 559 -12.64 3.10 9.95
N ARG A 560 -11.31 3.20 9.98
CA ARG A 560 -10.62 4.40 10.42
C ARG A 560 -10.94 5.65 9.60
N MET A 561 -11.53 5.49 8.42
CA MET A 561 -11.92 6.59 7.52
C MET A 561 -13.28 7.17 7.88
N ASN A 562 -14.16 6.42 8.54
CA ASN A 562 -15.52 6.85 8.86
C ASN A 562 -15.80 7.01 10.36
N TYR A 563 -14.89 6.58 11.23
CA TYR A 563 -14.99 6.75 12.68
C TYR A 563 -14.81 8.21 13.09
N GLU A 564 -15.77 8.71 13.87
CA GLU A 564 -15.69 10.00 14.55
C GLU A 564 -15.86 9.81 16.06
N SER A 565 -14.91 10.37 16.82
CA SER A 565 -14.99 10.34 18.28
C SER A 565 -16.18 11.15 18.78
N CYS A 566 -16.95 10.59 19.72
CA CYS A 566 -18.05 11.31 20.38
C CYS A 566 -17.58 12.47 21.28
N LYS A 567 -16.27 12.68 21.39
CA LYS A 567 -15.64 13.83 22.06
C LYS A 567 -15.46 15.02 21.14
N ASN A 568 -15.72 14.85 19.84
CA ASN A 568 -15.66 15.95 18.88
C ASN A 568 -16.78 16.96 19.16
N HIS A 569 -16.40 18.22 19.39
CA HIS A 569 -17.32 19.33 19.65
C HIS A 569 -18.15 19.73 18.41
N ASP A 570 -17.60 19.51 17.21
CA ASP A 570 -18.26 19.81 15.94
C ASP A 570 -19.15 18.66 15.46
N GLY A 571 -19.23 17.57 16.23
CA GLY A 571 -20.04 16.40 15.91
C GLY A 571 -21.55 16.63 16.06
N PRO A 572 -22.39 15.64 15.67
CA PRO A 572 -23.83 15.73 15.80
C PRO A 572 -24.25 15.90 17.27
N LYS A 573 -25.27 16.72 17.53
CA LYS A 573 -25.77 16.95 18.90
C LYS A 573 -26.16 15.63 19.57
N LEU A 574 -25.83 15.49 20.86
CA LEU A 574 -26.21 14.32 21.65
C LEU A 574 -27.73 14.32 21.91
N VAL A 575 -28.47 13.51 21.14
CA VAL A 575 -29.94 13.40 21.23
C VAL A 575 -30.36 12.25 22.14
N SER A 576 -29.59 11.16 22.20
CA SER A 576 -29.89 9.98 23.02
C SER A 576 -28.75 9.67 23.98
N PRO A 577 -28.72 10.31 25.17
CA PRO A 577 -27.70 10.05 26.19
C PRO A 577 -27.76 8.62 26.76
N SER A 578 -28.94 7.98 26.72
CA SER A 578 -29.14 6.60 27.18
C SER A 578 -28.74 5.53 26.16
N ALA A 579 -28.41 5.91 24.92
CA ALA A 579 -27.94 4.97 23.92
C ALA A 579 -26.65 4.28 24.38
N LYS A 580 -26.52 2.99 24.07
CA LYS A 580 -25.35 2.19 24.43
C LYS A 580 -24.13 2.65 23.65
N TYR A 581 -23.02 2.83 24.37
CA TYR A 581 -21.77 3.29 23.77
C TYR A 581 -21.02 2.08 23.21
N GLN A 582 -20.94 1.97 21.87
CA GLN A 582 -20.44 0.77 21.19
C GLN A 582 -18.92 0.77 20.95
N ILE A 583 -18.24 1.85 21.34
CA ILE A 583 -16.78 1.97 21.20
C ILE A 583 -16.11 1.45 22.46
N LEU A 584 -15.09 0.62 22.27
CA LEU A 584 -14.24 0.06 23.32
C LEU A 584 -12.83 0.64 23.17
N ALA A 585 -12.15 0.83 24.29
CA ALA A 585 -10.80 1.40 24.32
C ALA A 585 -10.04 0.90 25.56
N GLN A 586 -8.72 1.09 25.56
CA GLN A 586 -7.88 0.66 26.68
C GLN A 586 -8.16 1.40 28.00
N ASN A 587 -8.91 2.51 28.01
CA ASN A 587 -9.30 3.25 29.23
C ASN A 587 -10.25 2.46 30.17
N LYS A 588 -10.51 1.16 29.90
CA LYS A 588 -11.11 0.13 30.77
C LYS A 588 -12.52 0.38 31.33
N LYS A 589 -13.16 1.52 31.04
CA LYS A 589 -14.49 1.83 31.60
C LYS A 589 -15.61 1.09 30.87
N ASN A 590 -15.61 1.10 29.54
CA ASN A 590 -16.60 0.38 28.76
C ASN A 590 -16.19 -1.07 28.52
N LYS A 591 -17.15 -2.00 28.58
CA LYS A 591 -16.95 -3.44 28.51
C LYS A 591 -18.17 -4.11 27.89
N ILE A 592 -17.96 -5.28 27.31
CA ILE A 592 -19.02 -6.15 26.80
C ILE A 592 -19.69 -6.85 27.99
N THR A 593 -21.01 -6.88 28.01
CA THR A 593 -21.82 -7.64 28.96
C THR A 593 -22.60 -8.71 28.21
N PHE A 594 -22.83 -9.85 28.87
CA PHE A 594 -23.53 -10.97 28.25
C PHE A 594 -24.92 -11.11 28.85
N SER A 595 -25.87 -11.52 28.02
CA SER A 595 -27.16 -12.00 28.53
C SER A 595 -26.98 -13.32 29.28
N HIS A 596 -28.03 -13.75 29.98
CA HIS A 596 -28.03 -15.01 30.73
C HIS A 596 -28.09 -16.22 29.78
N TYR A 597 -26.96 -16.52 29.13
CA TYR A 597 -26.80 -17.53 28.09
C TYR A 597 -25.43 -18.21 28.23
N ASN A 598 -25.39 -19.53 28.00
CA ASN A 598 -24.15 -20.30 27.88
C ASN A 598 -23.97 -20.72 26.43
N GLY A 599 -22.82 -20.43 25.85
CA GLY A 599 -22.54 -20.81 24.47
C GLY A 599 -21.35 -20.09 23.86
N PHE A 600 -21.14 -20.36 22.58
CA PHE A 600 -20.09 -19.76 21.78
C PHE A 600 -20.51 -18.39 21.27
N TYR A 601 -19.55 -17.49 21.25
CA TYR A 601 -19.60 -16.21 20.56
C TYR A 601 -18.34 -16.09 19.71
N ILE A 602 -18.47 -15.68 18.46
CA ILE A 602 -17.32 -15.38 17.62
C ILE A 602 -17.34 -13.88 17.34
N PHE A 603 -16.43 -13.16 17.98
CA PHE A 603 -16.32 -11.71 17.81
C PHE A 603 -15.27 -11.37 16.79
N LYS A 604 -15.60 -10.47 15.87
CA LYS A 604 -14.60 -9.75 15.08
C LYS A 604 -14.38 -8.37 15.70
N VAL A 605 -13.11 -8.08 15.97
CA VAL A 605 -12.65 -6.80 16.50
C VAL A 605 -12.05 -5.98 15.36
N ILE A 606 -12.37 -4.69 15.28
CA ILE A 606 -11.85 -3.76 14.27
C ILE A 606 -11.35 -2.51 14.99
N VAL A 607 -10.06 -2.18 14.83
CA VAL A 607 -9.49 -0.91 15.32
C VAL A 607 -9.94 0.22 14.39
N VAL A 608 -10.49 1.28 14.97
CA VAL A 608 -11.11 2.38 14.22
C VAL A 608 -10.44 3.73 14.43
N ASP A 609 -9.46 3.82 15.33
CA ASP A 609 -8.72 5.06 15.57
C ASP A 609 -7.94 5.50 14.32
N LYS A 610 -8.28 6.70 13.82
CA LYS A 610 -7.69 7.30 12.63
C LYS A 610 -6.19 7.57 12.75
N LEU A 611 -5.67 7.79 13.95
CA LEU A 611 -4.27 8.22 14.18
C LEU A 611 -3.36 7.10 14.68
N TYR A 612 -3.89 5.88 14.84
CA TYR A 612 -3.14 4.76 15.41
C TYR A 612 -2.28 4.00 14.39
N SER A 613 -2.83 3.65 13.24
CA SER A 613 -2.13 2.89 12.20
C SER A 613 -2.79 3.08 10.82
N TYR A 614 -2.01 2.97 9.76
CA TYR A 614 -2.48 2.87 8.39
C TYR A 614 -3.12 1.52 8.07
N CYS A 615 -2.82 0.48 8.86
CA CYS A 615 -3.35 -0.85 8.66
C CYS A 615 -4.83 -0.95 9.05
N GLU A 616 -5.59 -1.73 8.28
CA GLU A 616 -6.93 -2.17 8.67
C GLU A 616 -6.81 -3.31 9.70
N LEU A 617 -6.47 -2.94 10.93
CA LEU A 617 -6.21 -3.89 12.01
C LEU A 617 -7.54 -4.52 12.47
N SER A 618 -7.72 -5.80 12.14
CA SER A 618 -8.84 -6.61 12.64
C SER A 618 -8.37 -7.99 13.10
N ALA A 619 -9.10 -8.56 14.06
CA ALA A 619 -8.86 -9.91 14.54
C ALA A 619 -10.18 -10.58 14.94
N THR A 620 -10.26 -11.89 14.71
CA THR A 620 -11.40 -12.70 15.15
C THR A 620 -11.02 -13.49 16.39
N VAL A 621 -11.93 -13.58 17.36
CA VAL A 621 -11.75 -14.34 18.59
C VAL A 621 -12.99 -15.13 18.93
N SER A 622 -12.79 -16.41 19.24
CA SER A 622 -13.82 -17.26 19.80
C SER A 622 -13.85 -17.14 21.32
N VAL A 623 -15.06 -17.04 21.87
CA VAL A 623 -15.34 -16.92 23.29
C VAL A 623 -16.40 -17.95 23.66
N TYR A 624 -16.22 -18.61 24.80
CA TYR A 624 -17.24 -19.46 25.41
C TYR A 624 -17.69 -18.87 26.73
N VAL A 625 -18.97 -18.49 26.80
CA VAL A 625 -19.59 -17.93 28.00
C VAL A 625 -20.24 -19.05 28.80
N THR A 626 -20.00 -19.08 30.10
CA THR A 626 -20.55 -20.08 31.03
C THR A 626 -21.16 -19.46 32.29
N GLY A 627 -21.83 -20.28 33.09
CA GLY A 627 -22.36 -19.93 34.41
C GLY A 627 -23.82 -19.47 34.44
N ALA A 628 -24.47 -19.29 33.30
CA ALA A 628 -25.88 -18.97 33.23
C ALA A 628 -26.71 -20.23 33.55
N LEU A 629 -27.29 -20.30 34.74
CA LEU A 629 -28.18 -21.41 35.09
C LEU A 629 -29.46 -21.33 34.23
N PRO A 630 -30.30 -22.38 34.14
CA PRO A 630 -31.61 -22.22 33.52
C PRO A 630 -32.40 -21.18 34.31
N LYS A 631 -33.03 -20.20 33.64
CA LYS A 631 -33.96 -19.28 34.32
C LYS A 631 -35.07 -20.14 34.94
N THR A 632 -35.07 -20.29 36.26
CA THR A 632 -36.11 -21.02 36.97
C THR A 632 -37.42 -20.25 36.79
N PHE A 633 -38.32 -20.81 35.98
CA PHE A 633 -39.67 -20.28 35.76
C PHE A 633 -40.51 -20.21 37.05
N LEU A 634 -40.09 -20.93 38.08
CA LEU A 634 -40.75 -20.98 39.38
C LEU A 634 -40.06 -19.99 40.33
N HIS A 635 -40.79 -18.93 40.70
CA HIS A 635 -40.36 -18.00 41.73
C HIS A 635 -40.15 -18.78 43.05
N ALA A 636 -38.93 -18.73 43.63
CA ALA A 636 -38.63 -19.50 44.84
C ALA A 636 -39.63 -19.20 45.98
N TRP A 637 -40.10 -17.95 46.06
CA TRP A 637 -41.14 -17.53 47.01
C TRP A 637 -42.50 -18.19 46.78
N THR A 638 -42.92 -18.42 45.53
CA THR A 638 -44.21 -19.07 45.25
C THR A 638 -44.16 -20.57 45.57
N MET A 639 -43.01 -21.22 45.36
CA MET A 639 -42.80 -22.61 45.76
C MET A 639 -42.74 -22.75 47.29
N LEU A 640 -42.05 -21.82 47.97
CA LEU A 640 -41.97 -21.82 49.43
C LEU A 640 -43.35 -21.61 50.07
N THR A 641 -44.14 -20.66 49.55
CA THR A 641 -45.50 -20.42 50.07
C THR A 641 -46.43 -21.59 49.78
N ALA A 642 -46.38 -22.18 48.59
CA ALA A 642 -47.16 -23.37 48.25
C ALA A 642 -46.79 -24.58 49.14
N PHE A 643 -45.50 -24.77 49.41
CA PHE A 643 -45.04 -25.86 50.29
C PHE A 643 -45.49 -25.65 51.73
N LEU A 644 -45.39 -24.42 52.26
CA LEU A 644 -45.84 -24.07 53.59
C LEU A 644 -47.36 -24.20 53.74
N THR A 645 -48.15 -23.81 52.74
CA THR A 645 -49.62 -23.97 52.77
C THR A 645 -50.03 -25.44 52.72
N ILE A 646 -49.36 -26.28 51.92
CA ILE A 646 -49.61 -27.73 51.89
C ILE A 646 -49.32 -28.36 53.25
N ILE A 647 -48.21 -28.01 53.91
CA ILE A 647 -47.88 -28.49 55.26
C ILE A 647 -48.96 -28.05 56.25
N LEU A 648 -49.39 -26.78 56.19
CA LEU A 648 -50.42 -26.26 57.09
C LEU A 648 -51.75 -27.01 56.93
N ILE A 649 -52.16 -27.28 55.69
CA ILE A 649 -53.37 -28.04 55.36
C ILE A 649 -53.24 -29.49 55.83
N ALA A 650 -52.08 -30.13 55.67
CA ALA A 650 -51.85 -31.49 56.13
C ALA A 650 -51.94 -31.60 57.67
N ILE A 651 -51.39 -30.63 58.40
CA ILE A 651 -51.50 -30.54 59.86
C ILE A 651 -52.98 -30.32 60.26
N LEU A 652 -53.69 -29.43 59.56
CA LEU A 652 -55.11 -29.14 59.85
C LEU A 652 -56.00 -30.37 59.60
N MET A 653 -55.78 -31.08 58.50
CA MET A 653 -56.48 -32.31 58.14
C MET A 653 -56.17 -33.44 59.12
N GLY A 654 -54.90 -33.59 59.54
CA GLY A 654 -54.50 -34.53 60.58
C GLY A 654 -55.18 -34.25 61.92
N TYR A 655 -55.28 -32.97 62.31
CA TYR A 655 -55.98 -32.54 63.52
C TYR A 655 -57.49 -32.79 63.45
N LEU A 656 -58.14 -32.45 62.33
CA LEU A 656 -59.58 -32.67 62.11
C LEU A 656 -59.94 -34.16 62.07
N LEU A 657 -59.14 -34.99 61.39
CA LEU A 657 -59.32 -36.44 61.35
C LEU A 657 -59.10 -37.08 62.72
N HIS A 658 -58.12 -36.61 63.50
CA HIS A 658 -57.90 -37.08 64.87
C HIS A 658 -59.09 -36.75 65.79
N LYS A 659 -59.64 -35.53 65.68
CA LYS A 659 -60.81 -35.08 66.45
C LYS A 659 -62.08 -35.85 66.08
N LEU A 660 -62.28 -36.18 64.80
CA LEU A 660 -63.38 -37.03 64.31
C LEU A 660 -63.24 -38.50 64.77
N SER A 661 -62.01 -39.01 64.90
CA SER A 661 -61.74 -40.34 65.46
C SER A 661 -62.08 -40.44 66.95
N LEU A 662 -61.81 -39.38 67.73
CA LEU A 662 -62.12 -39.31 69.17
C LEU A 662 -63.63 -39.22 69.44
N MET A 663 -64.42 -38.61 68.55
CA MET A 663 -65.90 -38.57 68.70
C MET A 663 -66.60 -39.90 68.37
N LYS A 664 -65.92 -40.89 67.79
CA LYS A 664 -66.50 -42.19 67.41
C LYS A 664 -66.37 -43.29 68.46
N LYS A 665 -65.76 -43.00 69.63
CA LYS A 665 -65.66 -43.92 70.79
C LYS A 665 -66.54 -43.45 71.95
N SER A 666 -67.84 -43.63 71.83
CA SER A 666 -68.76 -43.76 72.97
C SER A 666 -69.38 -45.16 72.92
N PRO A 667 -69.17 -46.02 73.94
CA PRO A 667 -69.68 -47.39 73.90
C PRO A 667 -71.19 -47.39 74.17
N LYS A 668 -71.94 -48.12 73.32
CA LYS A 668 -73.32 -48.52 73.63
C LYS A 668 -73.31 -49.40 74.88
N VAL A 669 -73.83 -48.89 75.99
CA VAL A 669 -74.22 -49.68 77.17
C VAL A 669 -75.58 -50.32 76.90
N LYS A 670 -75.76 -51.52 77.46
CA LYS A 670 -76.78 -52.53 77.22
C LYS A 670 -77.73 -52.59 78.44
N VAL A 671 -79.03 -52.85 78.19
CA VAL A 671 -80.08 -53.40 79.11
C VAL A 671 -80.57 -52.43 80.21
N PHE A 672 -81.86 -52.20 80.50
CA PHE A 672 -83.09 -53.03 80.52
C PHE A 672 -84.27 -52.43 79.76
#